data_AF-A0A7Z9P2X2-F1
#
_entry.id   AF-A0A7Z9P2X2-F1
#
_cell.length_a   1.000
_cell.length_b   1.000
_cell.length_c   1.000
_cell.angle_alpha   90.00
_cell.angle_beta   90.00
_cell.angle_gamma   90.00
#
_symmetry.space_group_name_H-M   'P 1'
#
loop_
_entity.id
_entity.type
_entity.pdbx_description
1 polymer ?
#
loop_
_entity_poly.entity_id
_entity_poly.type
_entity_poly.pdbx_seq_one_letter_code
_entity_poly.pdbx_strand_id
1 'polypeptide(L)'
;MSMLVLSAVLSTVCATATPALNDNDIQNAITMIANELLSRHNEKICWEPEYGSEGWLTKFEGGTTALATLALLSSGESINTKSIEASLTFLKNIEYPSTYVLATRTSIWSMMPERYKKILKKDSKKLISSMSLHSGSWGNYEVPPSSRSSASPLNREFGMIALREATRCGQRIPKECWLALANATLLTQQKNGGWSYQQGANSGKPTSNMTVAALNCLLGVDEMHGNKLNKEDAKWLHSSIEQAIAWLNKYAKTTKNVGGTTLMSYLYGLERAAMSCGLAEIHKRDWFRDGAKAIISAHCGVRKAKGSTVNLSFALLFLSRGRVPIALCELAQDKGIVDPLRTSEIITHRISNHTERALAWQIVTSKEQVATWLASPLLFIQDVNAIPKDKTKVTQYLNQGGLIVMLGSKKNAKEFASIADALLPNCSRKKDDPTHWSISILYKIKNIHVTVWNDGIRDRIILVNGNAKKLVSSEKSKLSQLLVNICCGAAELEHWKPRLYTPVPVKSKKTIWIAEHAGNWNTEIVGLGKWKYKTAPIEQIKKKNLVLVSGVFATEATEELASEIIRIASAGSTVLVESIGGQDVFASTLQDKIETSATLSFTIADSFKHIYSKRGWSARNRIELNPTLVATIQKGDVYIVNCDLRNALLEQSSWGIHGHTTESAVEIIDTLLED
;
A
#
# COMPACT_ATOMS: atom_id res chain seq x y z
N MET A 1 -46.47 -27.07 43.82
CA MET A 1 -45.46 -27.27 42.77
C MET A 1 -45.96 -26.58 41.50
N SER A 2 -45.68 -25.28 41.34
CA SER A 2 -45.91 -24.54 40.08
C SER A 2 -44.93 -23.35 40.06
N MET A 3 -43.99 -23.39 39.11
CA MET A 3 -43.03 -22.33 38.82
C MET A 3 -43.71 -21.22 38.02
N LEU A 4 -43.56 -19.98 38.49
CA LEU A 4 -43.76 -18.75 37.71
C LEU A 4 -42.37 -18.23 37.34
N VAL A 5 -42.02 -18.31 36.05
CA VAL A 5 -40.76 -17.78 35.52
C VAL A 5 -41.03 -16.37 35.00
N LEU A 6 -40.44 -15.38 35.67
CA LEU A 6 -40.40 -13.98 35.25
C LEU A 6 -39.15 -13.79 34.36
N SER A 7 -39.35 -13.64 33.06
CA SER A 7 -38.25 -13.34 32.12
C SER A 7 -37.99 -11.83 32.10
N ALA A 8 -36.86 -11.41 32.67
CA ALA A 8 -36.37 -10.03 32.58
C ALA A 8 -35.78 -9.76 31.19
N VAL A 9 -36.35 -8.79 30.47
CA VAL A 9 -35.81 -8.25 29.22
C VAL A 9 -34.66 -7.30 29.57
N LEU A 10 -33.41 -7.75 29.38
CA LEU A 10 -32.25 -6.87 29.36
C LEU A 10 -32.14 -6.22 27.98
N SER A 11 -32.52 -4.95 27.90
CA SER A 11 -32.22 -4.07 26.76
C SER A 11 -30.72 -3.77 26.73
N THR A 12 -29.99 -4.47 25.86
CA THR A 12 -28.62 -4.12 25.51
C THR A 12 -28.64 -2.82 24.70
N VAL A 13 -28.33 -1.72 25.37
CA VAL A 13 -27.93 -0.47 24.71
C VAL A 13 -26.68 -0.80 23.89
N CYS A 14 -26.84 -0.92 22.57
CA CYS A 14 -25.73 -0.98 21.63
C CYS A 14 -24.90 0.30 21.80
N ALA A 15 -23.79 0.20 22.54
CA ALA A 15 -22.72 1.17 22.46
C ALA A 15 -22.31 1.22 20.97
N THR A 16 -22.60 2.33 20.30
CA THR A 16 -22.12 2.59 18.94
C THR A 16 -20.61 2.55 19.00
N ALA A 17 -20.01 1.45 18.52
CA ALA A 17 -18.57 1.32 18.42
C ALA A 17 -18.06 2.53 17.61
N THR A 18 -17.12 3.29 18.18
CA THR A 18 -16.45 4.37 17.45
C THR A 18 -15.95 3.80 16.12
N PRO A 19 -16.25 4.43 14.98
CA PRO A 19 -15.84 3.91 13.68
C PRO A 19 -14.33 3.67 13.66
N ALA A 20 -13.91 2.61 12.99
CA ALA A 20 -12.51 2.28 12.86
C ALA A 20 -11.77 3.39 12.09
N LEU A 21 -10.56 3.74 12.54
CA LEU A 21 -9.71 4.75 11.90
C LEU A 21 -9.55 4.47 10.40
N ASN A 22 -9.76 5.49 9.56
CA ASN A 22 -9.68 5.39 8.09
C ASN A 22 -8.67 6.38 7.50
N ASP A 23 -8.43 6.27 6.19
CA ASP A 23 -7.52 7.15 5.44
C ASP A 23 -7.87 8.64 5.52
N ASN A 24 -9.15 8.99 5.52
CA ASN A 24 -9.59 10.38 5.65
C ASN A 24 -9.21 10.97 7.02
N ASP A 25 -9.33 10.17 8.09
CA ASP A 25 -8.85 10.57 9.43
C ASP A 25 -7.33 10.84 9.42
N ILE A 26 -6.56 10.01 8.69
CA ILE A 26 -5.11 10.21 8.54
C ILE A 26 -4.81 11.49 7.75
N GLN A 27 -5.47 11.71 6.62
CA GLN A 27 -5.27 12.89 5.78
C GLN A 27 -5.63 14.17 6.54
N ASN A 28 -6.71 14.15 7.33
CA ASN A 28 -7.09 15.26 8.20
C ASN A 28 -6.03 15.53 9.26
N ALA A 29 -5.47 14.49 9.88
CA ALA A 29 -4.38 14.61 10.85
C ALA A 29 -3.10 15.19 10.23
N ILE A 30 -2.70 14.71 9.04
CA ILE A 30 -1.55 15.25 8.27
C ILE A 30 -1.76 16.73 8.01
N THR A 31 -2.92 17.11 7.47
CA THR A 31 -3.26 18.49 7.14
C THR A 31 -3.25 19.40 8.37
N MET A 32 -3.85 18.94 9.47
CA MET A 32 -3.90 19.70 10.72
C MET A 32 -2.51 19.92 11.32
N ILE A 33 -1.65 18.90 11.32
CA ILE A 33 -0.30 19.00 11.85
C ILE A 33 0.58 19.88 10.95
N ALA A 34 0.50 19.73 9.63
CA ALA A 34 1.26 20.56 8.68
C ALA A 34 0.87 22.04 8.82
N ASN A 35 -0.42 22.35 8.88
CA ASN A 35 -0.92 23.72 9.08
C ASN A 35 -0.46 24.32 10.42
N GLU A 36 -0.45 23.52 11.50
CA GLU A 36 0.06 23.96 12.80
C GLU A 36 1.59 24.18 12.79
N LEU A 37 2.36 23.41 12.03
CA LEU A 37 3.78 23.68 11.85
C LEU A 37 3.99 24.98 11.07
N LEU A 38 3.28 25.16 9.95
CA LEU A 38 3.36 26.38 9.14
C LEU A 38 2.96 27.63 9.93
N SER A 39 1.93 27.55 10.78
CA SER A 39 1.48 28.69 11.59
C SER A 39 2.50 29.11 12.65
N ARG A 40 3.41 28.22 13.05
CA ARG A 40 4.50 28.49 14.01
C ARG A 40 5.76 29.05 13.36
N HIS A 41 5.82 29.11 12.03
CA HIS A 41 7.00 29.60 11.34
C HIS A 41 7.22 31.09 11.65
N ASN A 42 8.46 31.43 12.02
CA ASN A 42 8.93 32.80 12.20
C ASN A 42 9.96 33.14 11.12
N GLU A 43 9.90 34.34 10.53
CA GLU A 43 10.80 34.74 9.44
C GLU A 43 12.28 34.81 9.83
N LYS A 44 12.61 35.04 11.11
CA LYS A 44 13.99 35.20 11.57
C LYS A 44 14.59 33.91 12.11
N ILE A 45 13.83 33.20 12.95
CA ILE A 45 14.32 32.02 13.67
C ILE A 45 13.72 30.71 13.16
N CYS A 46 12.93 30.76 12.08
CA CYS A 46 12.19 29.63 11.52
C CYS A 46 11.33 28.94 12.58
N TRP A 47 11.73 27.74 13.03
CA TRP A 47 11.03 26.97 14.06
C TRP A 47 11.85 26.80 15.34
N GLU A 48 12.98 27.49 15.48
CA GLU A 48 13.76 27.44 16.71
C GLU A 48 12.99 28.07 17.88
N PRO A 49 13.20 27.57 19.11
CA PRO A 49 12.61 28.20 20.28
C PRO A 49 13.25 29.59 20.49
N GLU A 50 12.44 30.56 20.93
CA GLU A 50 12.91 31.93 21.22
C GLU A 50 13.95 31.98 22.34
N TYR A 51 13.90 31.00 23.26
CA TYR A 51 14.81 30.88 24.40
C TYR A 51 15.50 29.51 24.39
N GLY A 52 16.66 29.42 25.05
CA GLY A 52 17.40 28.17 25.22
C GLY A 52 16.50 27.04 25.75
N SER A 53 16.60 25.87 25.12
CA SER A 53 15.77 24.71 25.44
C SER A 53 16.64 23.52 25.85
N GLU A 54 16.23 22.80 26.89
CA GLU A 54 16.91 21.57 27.34
C GLU A 54 16.43 20.30 26.60
N GLY A 55 15.49 20.43 25.67
CA GLY A 55 15.01 19.30 24.87
C GLY A 55 16.16 18.68 24.07
N TRP A 56 16.14 17.35 23.95
CA TRP A 56 17.29 16.60 23.41
C TRP A 56 17.71 17.03 22.00
N LEU A 57 16.77 17.51 21.17
CA LEU A 57 17.02 18.05 19.84
C LEU A 57 17.00 19.59 19.79
N THR A 58 16.10 20.24 20.54
CA THR A 58 15.91 21.69 20.56
C THR A 58 17.09 22.45 21.15
N LYS A 59 17.98 21.79 21.89
CA LYS A 59 19.25 22.36 22.38
C LYS A 59 20.30 22.60 21.28
N PHE A 60 20.11 22.01 20.09
CA PHE A 60 21.02 22.17 18.97
C PHE A 60 20.45 23.20 18.01
N GLU A 61 21.22 24.24 17.69
CA GLU A 61 20.84 25.25 16.70
C GLU A 61 20.47 24.60 15.36
N GLY A 62 19.26 24.90 14.88
CA GLY A 62 18.71 24.32 13.65
C GLY A 62 18.11 22.94 13.81
N GLY A 63 18.13 22.33 15.00
CA GLY A 63 17.57 21.01 15.24
C GLY A 63 16.05 20.97 15.01
N THR A 64 15.34 21.99 15.49
CA THR A 64 13.88 22.08 15.34
C THR A 64 13.50 22.41 13.90
N THR A 65 14.20 23.37 13.31
CA THR A 65 14.01 23.83 11.94
C THR A 65 14.30 22.74 10.93
N ALA A 66 15.38 21.98 11.10
CA ALA A 66 15.71 20.86 10.22
C ALA A 66 14.61 19.78 10.26
N LEU A 67 14.12 19.42 11.45
CA LEU A 67 13.11 18.37 11.56
C LEU A 67 11.75 18.83 11.01
N ALA A 68 11.32 20.06 11.30
CA ALA A 68 10.08 20.63 10.78
C ALA A 68 10.11 20.76 9.24
N THR A 69 11.24 21.22 8.69
CA THR A 69 11.45 21.32 7.24
C THR A 69 11.37 19.94 6.58
N LEU A 70 12.08 18.94 7.13
CA LEU A 70 12.03 17.57 6.61
C LEU A 70 10.61 17.01 6.65
N ALA A 71 9.86 17.25 7.74
CA ALA A 71 8.50 16.77 7.91
C ALA A 71 7.52 17.38 6.90
N LEU A 72 7.55 18.71 6.74
CA LEU A 72 6.70 19.43 5.79
C LEU A 72 6.97 18.99 4.35
N LEU A 73 8.24 18.92 3.95
CA LEU A 73 8.63 18.42 2.63
C LEU A 73 8.16 16.98 2.40
N SER A 74 8.30 16.12 3.42
CA SER A 74 7.86 14.72 3.34
C SER A 74 6.33 14.56 3.28
N SER A 75 5.58 15.56 3.77
CA SER A 75 4.11 15.59 3.65
C SER A 75 3.61 16.24 2.35
N GLY A 76 4.52 16.69 1.47
CA GLY A 76 4.18 17.29 0.18
C GLY A 76 4.14 18.81 0.15
N GLU A 77 4.65 19.50 1.18
CA GLU A 77 4.79 20.96 1.16
C GLU A 77 5.72 21.39 0.01
N SER A 78 5.33 22.45 -0.70
CA SER A 78 6.10 22.91 -1.86
C SER A 78 7.42 23.54 -1.44
N ILE A 79 8.49 23.22 -2.17
CA ILE A 79 9.83 23.79 -1.94
C ILE A 79 9.90 25.31 -2.17
N ASN A 80 8.87 25.90 -2.81
CA ASN A 80 8.82 27.31 -3.18
C ASN A 80 7.97 28.16 -2.20
N THR A 81 7.55 27.60 -1.06
CA THR A 81 6.88 28.43 -0.05
C THR A 81 7.88 29.24 0.76
N LYS A 82 7.48 30.45 1.17
CA LYS A 82 8.35 31.38 1.91
C LYS A 82 8.96 30.76 3.17
N SER A 83 8.18 29.93 3.89
CA SER A 83 8.64 29.24 5.10
C SER A 83 9.72 28.21 4.81
N ILE A 84 9.55 27.41 3.75
CA ILE A 84 10.57 26.44 3.33
C ILE A 84 11.81 27.16 2.79
N GLU A 85 11.67 28.17 1.94
CA GLU A 85 12.83 28.92 1.42
C GLU A 85 13.66 29.58 2.53
N ALA A 86 12.99 30.19 3.52
CA ALA A 86 13.63 30.76 4.70
C ALA A 86 14.37 29.68 5.50
N SER A 87 13.76 28.51 5.71
CA SER A 87 14.37 27.43 6.47
C SER A 87 15.56 26.78 5.77
N LEU A 88 15.50 26.58 4.44
CA LEU A 88 16.63 26.10 3.66
C LEU A 88 17.81 27.08 3.72
N THR A 89 17.52 28.38 3.67
CA THR A 89 18.54 29.44 3.82
C THR A 89 19.16 29.42 5.21
N PHE A 90 18.33 29.38 6.26
CA PHE A 90 18.77 29.27 7.65
C PHE A 90 19.68 28.06 7.87
N LEU A 91 19.22 26.87 7.45
CA LEU A 91 19.98 25.62 7.61
C LEU A 91 21.30 25.61 6.84
N LYS A 92 21.33 26.20 5.65
CA LYS A 92 22.55 26.33 4.84
C LYS A 92 23.62 27.18 5.53
N ASN A 93 23.22 28.19 6.31
CA ASN A 93 24.11 29.16 6.93
C ASN A 93 24.70 28.69 8.27
N ILE A 94 24.14 27.65 8.89
CA ILE A 94 24.73 27.04 10.10
C ILE A 94 26.06 26.36 9.73
N GLU A 95 27.15 26.96 10.20
CA GLU A 95 28.53 26.57 9.90
C GLU A 95 28.98 25.31 10.65
N TYR A 96 28.61 25.20 11.93
CA TYR A 96 29.00 24.11 12.84
C TYR A 96 27.80 23.30 13.34
N PRO A 97 27.08 22.58 12.45
CA PRO A 97 25.95 21.78 12.89
C PRO A 97 26.34 20.66 13.83
N SER A 98 25.44 20.37 14.77
CA SER A 98 25.43 19.07 15.44
C SER A 98 25.21 17.94 14.43
N THR A 99 25.55 16.71 14.79
CA THR A 99 25.34 15.54 13.94
C THR A 99 23.86 15.36 13.57
N TYR A 100 22.93 15.62 14.50
CA TYR A 100 21.49 15.55 14.20
C TYR A 100 21.12 16.55 13.10
N VAL A 101 21.58 17.80 13.22
CA VAL A 101 21.28 18.86 12.25
C VAL A 101 21.94 18.57 10.90
N LEU A 102 23.19 18.11 10.90
CA LEU A 102 23.94 17.76 9.69
C LEU A 102 23.30 16.57 8.96
N ALA A 103 22.87 15.55 9.71
CA ALA A 103 22.19 14.39 9.15
C ALA A 103 20.82 14.78 8.58
N THR A 104 19.99 15.48 9.36
CA THR A 104 18.65 15.89 8.91
C THR A 104 18.70 16.84 7.71
N ARG A 105 19.62 17.81 7.68
CA ARG A 105 19.78 18.66 6.48
C ARG A 105 20.27 17.86 5.27
N THR A 106 21.14 16.88 5.47
CA THR A 106 21.60 15.99 4.37
C THR A 106 20.41 15.25 3.77
N SER A 107 19.50 14.72 4.60
CA SER A 107 18.25 14.13 4.14
C SER A 107 17.35 15.13 3.39
N ILE A 108 17.27 16.39 3.85
CA ILE A 108 16.55 17.45 3.14
C ILE A 108 17.17 17.68 1.76
N TRP A 109 18.49 17.86 1.67
CA TRP A 109 19.19 18.10 0.40
C TRP A 109 19.03 16.96 -0.60
N SER A 110 18.86 15.72 -0.12
CA SER A 110 18.54 14.55 -0.95
C SER A 110 17.15 14.61 -1.59
N MET A 111 16.22 15.40 -1.04
CA MET A 111 14.89 15.62 -1.63
C MET A 111 14.83 16.83 -2.56
N MET A 112 15.91 17.61 -2.64
CA MET A 112 15.94 18.88 -3.35
C MET A 112 16.36 18.74 -4.82
N PRO A 113 15.95 19.69 -5.70
CA PRO A 113 16.41 19.72 -7.08
C PRO A 113 17.94 19.83 -7.22
N GLU A 114 18.45 19.50 -8.41
CA GLU A 114 19.87 19.41 -8.76
C GLU A 114 20.72 20.63 -8.30
N ARG A 115 20.14 21.83 -8.23
CA ARG A 115 20.80 23.05 -7.73
C ARG A 115 21.38 22.91 -6.31
N TYR A 116 20.85 22.00 -5.48
CA TYR A 116 21.33 21.74 -4.12
C TYR A 116 22.42 20.66 -4.04
N LYS A 117 22.77 19.99 -5.15
CA LYS A 117 23.73 18.88 -5.17
C LYS A 117 25.11 19.22 -4.63
N LYS A 118 25.58 20.47 -4.82
CA LYS A 118 26.86 20.92 -4.24
C LYS A 118 26.81 20.94 -2.71
N ILE A 119 25.69 21.36 -2.14
CA ILE A 119 25.47 21.41 -0.69
C ILE A 119 25.34 19.98 -0.14
N LEU A 120 24.54 19.13 -0.80
CA LEU A 120 24.45 17.70 -0.47
C LEU A 120 25.83 17.03 -0.42
N LYS A 121 26.68 17.28 -1.42
CA LYS A 121 28.05 16.75 -1.49
C LYS A 121 28.92 17.27 -0.35
N LYS A 122 28.81 18.56 0.01
CA LYS A 122 29.55 19.16 1.13
C LYS A 122 29.18 18.47 2.45
N ASP A 123 27.89 18.37 2.73
CA ASP A 123 27.41 17.84 4.01
C ASP A 123 27.64 16.32 4.12
N SER A 124 27.51 15.60 3.02
CA SER A 124 27.86 14.17 2.94
C SER A 124 29.34 13.93 3.25
N LYS A 125 30.24 14.76 2.70
CA LYS A 125 31.67 14.70 3.03
C LYS A 125 31.94 14.98 4.51
N LYS A 126 31.25 15.96 5.09
CA LYS A 126 31.37 16.30 6.51
C LYS A 126 30.88 15.17 7.42
N LEU A 127 29.78 14.49 7.06
CA LEU A 127 29.33 13.28 7.74
C LEU A 127 30.37 12.16 7.66
N ILE A 128 30.93 11.90 6.48
CA ILE A 128 31.97 10.87 6.30
C ILE A 128 33.18 11.18 7.19
N SER A 129 33.68 12.42 7.17
CA SER A 129 34.93 12.79 7.88
C SER A 129 34.77 12.87 9.40
N SER A 130 33.56 13.12 9.90
CA SER A 130 33.28 13.18 11.35
C SER A 130 32.90 11.83 11.96
N MET A 131 32.84 10.77 11.16
CA MET A 131 32.52 9.43 11.63
C MET A 131 33.73 8.76 12.29
N SER A 132 33.52 8.14 13.46
CA SER A 132 34.46 7.17 14.01
C SER A 132 34.35 5.85 13.27
N LEU A 133 35.41 5.43 12.56
CA LEU A 133 35.46 4.09 11.97
C LEU A 133 35.62 2.99 13.05
N HIS A 134 36.20 3.31 14.20
CA HIS A 134 36.34 2.36 15.32
C HIS A 134 34.99 2.10 16.02
N SER A 135 34.24 3.18 16.25
CA SER A 135 32.96 3.15 16.99
C SER A 135 31.75 3.00 16.07
N GLY A 136 31.95 3.09 14.75
CA GLY A 136 30.89 3.01 13.74
C GLY A 136 29.77 4.04 13.97
N SER A 137 30.12 5.26 14.39
CA SER A 137 29.15 6.27 14.83
C SER A 137 29.73 7.68 14.85
N TRP A 138 28.90 8.64 15.23
CA TRP A 138 29.20 10.07 15.35
C TRP A 138 28.99 10.56 16.78
N GLY A 139 29.68 11.64 17.14
CA GLY A 139 29.42 12.39 18.36
C GLY A 139 28.14 13.21 18.22
N ASN A 140 27.86 14.07 19.21
CA ASN A 140 26.81 15.07 19.04
C ASN A 140 27.27 16.23 18.11
N TYR A 141 28.58 16.43 18.02
CA TYR A 141 29.24 17.40 17.14
C TYR A 141 30.35 16.68 16.38
N GLU A 142 31.27 17.44 15.79
CA GLU A 142 32.35 16.92 14.95
C GLU A 142 33.33 15.98 15.68
N VAL A 143 33.39 16.03 17.02
CA VAL A 143 34.23 15.12 17.81
C VAL A 143 33.58 13.74 17.88
N PRO A 144 34.15 12.70 17.25
CA PRO A 144 33.60 11.35 17.28
C PRO A 144 33.69 10.70 18.68
N PRO A 145 32.86 9.69 18.98
CA PRO A 145 32.93 8.95 20.23
C PRO A 145 34.22 8.12 20.30
N SER A 146 34.86 8.13 21.47
CA SER A 146 36.12 7.41 21.75
C SER A 146 35.97 5.90 21.83
N SER A 147 34.74 5.40 22.01
CA SER A 147 34.46 3.96 22.11
C SER A 147 33.08 3.60 21.57
N ARG A 148 32.85 2.30 21.28
CA ARG A 148 31.50 1.78 20.99
C ARG A 148 30.53 1.96 22.16
N SER A 149 31.02 1.86 23.40
CA SER A 149 30.18 2.00 24.61
C SER A 149 29.61 3.40 24.81
N SER A 150 30.33 4.43 24.33
CA SER A 150 29.92 5.85 24.39
C SER A 150 29.17 6.32 23.14
N ALA A 151 29.07 5.49 22.09
CA ALA A 151 28.45 5.84 20.83
C ALA A 151 26.92 5.72 20.87
N SER A 152 26.20 6.85 20.86
CA SER A 152 24.72 6.83 20.82
C SER A 152 24.18 6.08 19.60
N PRO A 153 23.24 5.12 19.78
CA PRO A 153 22.51 4.51 18.66
C PRO A 153 21.72 5.50 17.82
N LEU A 154 21.26 6.60 18.42
CA LEU A 154 20.49 7.62 17.69
C LEU A 154 21.38 8.42 16.74
N ASN A 155 22.59 8.79 17.16
CA ASN A 155 23.55 9.43 16.25
C ASN A 155 23.89 8.49 15.08
N ARG A 156 24.05 7.20 15.38
CA ARG A 156 24.30 6.18 14.35
C ARG A 156 23.14 6.09 13.36
N GLU A 157 21.90 6.04 13.83
CA GLU A 157 20.71 5.98 12.97
C GLU A 157 20.57 7.23 12.09
N PHE A 158 20.68 8.43 12.66
CA PHE A 158 20.56 9.68 11.90
C PHE A 158 21.65 9.78 10.83
N GLY A 159 22.92 9.54 11.19
CA GLY A 159 24.02 9.53 10.24
C GLY A 159 23.85 8.46 9.15
N MET A 160 23.38 7.26 9.51
CA MET A 160 23.07 6.20 8.56
C MET A 160 22.01 6.62 7.55
N ILE A 161 20.86 7.14 8.01
CA ILE A 161 19.78 7.59 7.13
C ILE A 161 20.30 8.64 6.16
N ALA A 162 21.03 9.63 6.65
CA ALA A 162 21.62 10.69 5.83
C ALA A 162 22.56 10.14 4.74
N LEU A 163 23.50 9.25 5.11
CA LEU A 163 24.40 8.64 4.14
C LEU A 163 23.66 7.77 3.12
N ARG A 164 22.61 7.07 3.55
CA ARG A 164 21.78 6.23 2.68
C ARG A 164 21.03 7.07 1.65
N GLU A 165 20.33 8.12 2.08
CA GLU A 165 19.62 9.02 1.16
C GLU A 165 20.60 9.77 0.25
N ALA A 166 21.77 10.18 0.74
CA ALA A 166 22.81 10.79 -0.10
C ALA A 166 23.33 9.82 -1.18
N THR A 167 23.47 8.53 -0.84
CA THR A 167 23.90 7.48 -1.78
C THR A 167 22.87 7.29 -2.89
N ARG A 168 21.57 7.29 -2.56
CA ARG A 168 20.48 7.23 -3.54
C ARG A 168 20.49 8.42 -4.52
N CYS A 169 20.96 9.58 -4.07
CA CYS A 169 21.20 10.76 -4.90
C CYS A 169 22.59 10.78 -5.59
N GLY A 170 23.29 9.65 -5.63
CA GLY A 170 24.56 9.48 -6.35
C GLY A 170 25.82 9.95 -5.60
N GLN A 171 25.73 10.30 -4.32
CA GLN A 171 26.95 10.56 -3.52
C GLN A 171 27.69 9.24 -3.26
N ARG A 172 29.02 9.27 -3.40
CA ARG A 172 29.87 8.10 -3.13
C ARG A 172 30.28 8.09 -1.67
N ILE A 173 29.81 7.10 -0.93
CA ILE A 173 30.16 6.88 0.47
C ILE A 173 31.20 5.74 0.56
N PRO A 174 32.33 5.92 1.27
CA PRO A 174 33.35 4.88 1.41
C PRO A 174 32.79 3.59 2.01
N LYS A 175 33.27 2.43 1.53
CA LYS A 175 32.83 1.10 2.00
C LYS A 175 33.10 0.94 3.49
N GLU A 176 34.21 1.51 3.96
CA GLU A 176 34.70 1.46 5.33
C GLU A 176 33.67 2.05 6.31
N CYS A 177 32.93 3.10 5.91
CA CYS A 177 31.86 3.66 6.72
C CYS A 177 30.74 2.64 6.96
N TRP A 178 30.31 1.94 5.90
CA TRP A 178 29.26 0.91 6.01
C TRP A 178 29.71 -0.30 6.83
N LEU A 179 30.95 -0.76 6.64
CA LEU A 179 31.51 -1.86 7.41
C LEU A 179 31.68 -1.50 8.89
N ALA A 180 32.17 -0.29 9.20
CA ALA A 180 32.30 0.20 10.56
C ALA A 180 30.93 0.28 11.26
N LEU A 181 29.92 0.78 10.55
CA LEU A 181 28.55 0.89 11.05
C LEU A 181 27.92 -0.47 11.32
N ALA A 182 28.10 -1.43 10.40
CA ALA A 182 27.66 -2.81 10.56
C ALA A 182 28.33 -3.45 11.79
N ASN A 183 29.67 -3.44 11.82
CA ASN A 183 30.46 -4.08 12.86
C ASN A 183 30.12 -3.52 14.25
N ALA A 184 30.07 -2.19 14.41
CA ALA A 184 29.73 -1.59 15.69
C ALA A 184 28.31 -1.93 16.17
N THR A 185 27.36 -2.02 15.24
CA THR A 185 25.96 -2.36 15.56
C THR A 185 25.83 -3.84 15.92
N LEU A 186 26.47 -4.73 15.16
CA LEU A 186 26.46 -6.17 15.39
C LEU A 186 27.13 -6.54 16.72
N LEU A 187 28.30 -5.97 17.02
CA LEU A 187 29.04 -6.22 18.27
C LEU A 187 28.34 -5.71 19.54
N THR A 188 27.35 -4.83 19.39
CA THR A 188 26.57 -4.29 20.51
C THR A 188 25.21 -4.94 20.67
N GLN A 189 24.84 -5.88 19.79
CA GLN A 189 23.59 -6.62 19.91
C GLN A 189 23.64 -7.57 21.11
N GLN A 190 22.57 -7.59 21.89
CA GLN A 190 22.46 -8.52 23.01
C GLN A 190 21.91 -9.89 22.57
N LYS A 191 22.13 -10.92 23.39
CA LYS A 191 21.67 -12.31 23.12
C LYS A 191 20.18 -12.45 22.82
N ASN A 192 19.34 -11.52 23.27
CA ASN A 192 17.90 -11.54 23.00
C ASN A 192 17.52 -10.84 21.69
N GLY A 193 18.48 -10.31 20.93
CA GLY A 193 18.29 -9.61 19.66
C GLY A 193 18.10 -8.09 19.76
N GLY A 194 18.03 -7.52 20.97
CA GLY A 194 17.78 -6.08 21.17
C GLY A 194 19.02 -5.25 21.52
N TRP A 195 18.84 -3.92 21.58
CA TRP A 195 19.87 -2.94 21.97
C TRP A 195 19.36 -2.02 23.08
N SER A 196 20.29 -1.52 23.91
CA SER A 196 20.01 -0.61 25.02
C SER A 196 20.73 0.74 24.84
N TYR A 197 20.45 1.71 25.71
CA TYR A 197 21.20 2.97 25.72
C TYR A 197 22.67 2.77 26.14
N GLN A 198 22.93 1.80 27.02
CA GLN A 198 24.28 1.42 27.43
C GLN A 198 24.83 0.43 26.42
N GLN A 199 25.63 0.91 25.47
CA GLN A 199 26.09 0.09 24.36
C GLN A 199 27.03 -1.03 24.81
N GLY A 200 26.65 -2.27 24.50
CA GLY A 200 27.42 -3.48 24.78
C GLY A 200 26.53 -4.72 24.79
N ALA A 201 27.06 -5.85 24.34
CA ALA A 201 26.30 -7.12 24.26
C ALA A 201 25.78 -7.62 25.62
N ASN A 202 26.36 -7.14 26.73
CA ASN A 202 25.98 -7.49 28.10
C ASN A 202 25.61 -6.25 28.94
N SER A 203 25.25 -5.12 28.31
CA SER A 203 25.10 -3.83 28.99
C SER A 203 23.68 -3.27 28.86
N GLY A 204 23.07 -2.93 30.00
CA GLY A 204 21.73 -2.34 30.08
C GLY A 204 20.59 -3.25 29.60
N LYS A 205 19.35 -2.79 29.78
CA LYS A 205 18.15 -3.49 29.30
C LYS A 205 17.75 -2.99 27.90
N PRO A 206 17.49 -3.87 26.92
CA PRO A 206 17.04 -3.44 25.61
C PRO A 206 15.77 -2.60 25.65
N THR A 207 15.70 -1.61 24.78
CA THR A 207 14.58 -0.65 24.70
C THR A 207 14.05 -0.58 23.27
N SER A 208 12.79 -0.24 23.09
CA SER A 208 12.18 -0.20 21.76
C SER A 208 12.89 0.80 20.84
N ASN A 209 13.16 2.01 21.32
CA ASN A 209 13.81 3.05 20.54
C ASN A 209 15.24 2.67 20.10
N MET A 210 16.04 2.07 21.00
CA MET A 210 17.41 1.68 20.64
C MET A 210 17.43 0.46 19.72
N THR A 211 16.52 -0.50 19.91
CA THR A 211 16.42 -1.66 19.02
C THR A 211 15.99 -1.26 17.61
N VAL A 212 15.01 -0.37 17.43
CA VAL A 212 14.63 0.09 16.08
C VAL A 212 15.75 0.91 15.42
N ALA A 213 16.44 1.77 16.18
CA ALA A 213 17.57 2.55 15.67
C ALA A 213 18.71 1.67 15.15
N ALA A 214 19.08 0.65 15.93
CA ALA A 214 20.09 -0.32 15.54
C ALA A 214 19.64 -1.21 14.36
N LEU A 215 18.38 -1.66 14.35
CA LEU A 215 17.83 -2.42 13.23
C LEU A 215 17.86 -1.59 11.94
N ASN A 216 17.44 -0.32 11.98
CA ASN A 216 17.53 0.59 10.84
C ASN A 216 18.97 0.70 10.31
N CYS A 217 19.97 0.74 11.22
CA CYS A 217 21.38 0.74 10.83
C CYS A 217 21.76 -0.51 10.02
N LEU A 218 21.39 -1.70 10.50
CA LEU A 218 21.67 -2.96 9.80
C LEU A 218 20.94 -3.04 8.45
N LEU A 219 19.67 -2.61 8.38
CA LEU A 219 18.89 -2.58 7.14
C LEU A 219 19.47 -1.61 6.10
N GLY A 220 20.02 -0.48 6.54
CA GLY A 220 20.72 0.46 5.66
C GLY A 220 22.03 -0.10 5.11
N VAL A 221 22.81 -0.82 5.94
CA VAL A 221 24.01 -1.54 5.49
C VAL A 221 23.63 -2.60 4.46
N ASP A 222 22.63 -3.41 4.78
CA ASP A 222 22.16 -4.48 3.91
C ASP A 222 21.77 -3.95 2.52
N GLU A 223 21.09 -2.79 2.48
CA GLU A 223 20.67 -2.16 1.23
C GLU A 223 21.86 -1.73 0.38
N MET A 224 22.84 -1.08 1.01
CA MET A 224 23.95 -0.42 0.31
C MET A 224 25.09 -1.41 -0.03
N HIS A 225 25.26 -2.43 0.80
CA HIS A 225 26.44 -3.30 0.81
C HIS A 225 26.17 -4.78 1.06
N GLY A 226 24.95 -5.22 1.38
CA GLY A 226 24.66 -6.62 1.75
C GLY A 226 25.11 -7.63 0.70
N ASN A 227 24.85 -7.36 -0.58
CA ASN A 227 25.27 -8.22 -1.70
C ASN A 227 26.78 -8.18 -2.02
N LYS A 228 27.56 -7.32 -1.35
CA LYS A 228 29.03 -7.20 -1.46
C LYS A 228 29.77 -7.78 -0.26
N LEU A 229 29.04 -8.22 0.77
CA LEU A 229 29.62 -8.87 1.94
C LEU A 229 30.07 -10.30 1.57
N ASN A 230 31.07 -10.81 2.27
CA ASN A 230 31.37 -12.24 2.20
C ASN A 230 30.20 -13.04 2.84
N LYS A 231 30.19 -14.35 2.60
CA LYS A 231 29.09 -15.22 3.02
C LYS A 231 28.87 -15.23 4.53
N GLU A 232 29.94 -15.13 5.32
CA GLU A 232 29.87 -15.20 6.79
C GLU A 232 29.33 -13.89 7.37
N ASP A 233 29.84 -12.75 6.91
CA ASP A 233 29.37 -11.43 7.31
C ASP A 233 27.92 -11.19 6.90
N ALA A 234 27.53 -11.61 5.69
CA ALA A 234 26.13 -11.54 5.24
C ALA A 234 25.22 -12.38 6.15
N LYS A 235 25.64 -13.61 6.48
CA LYS A 235 24.90 -14.48 7.39
C LYS A 235 24.78 -13.87 8.79
N TRP A 236 25.84 -13.26 9.32
CA TRP A 236 25.79 -12.60 10.63
C TRP A 236 24.84 -11.40 10.60
N LEU A 237 24.92 -10.56 9.56
CA LEU A 237 24.04 -9.42 9.36
C LEU A 237 22.56 -9.84 9.30
N HIS A 238 22.21 -10.80 8.45
CA HIS A 238 20.84 -11.28 8.30
C HIS A 238 20.32 -11.95 9.57
N SER A 239 21.13 -12.79 10.22
CA SER A 239 20.75 -13.40 11.50
C SER A 239 20.51 -12.36 12.60
N SER A 240 21.30 -11.29 12.63
CA SER A 240 21.11 -10.18 13.57
C SER A 240 19.84 -9.38 13.28
N ILE A 241 19.49 -9.16 12.01
CA ILE A 241 18.24 -8.53 11.58
C ILE A 241 17.04 -9.38 12.00
N GLU A 242 17.06 -10.69 11.72
CA GLU A 242 16.00 -11.63 12.09
C GLU A 242 15.75 -11.65 13.61
N GLN A 243 16.83 -11.69 14.41
CA GLN A 243 16.76 -11.62 15.87
C GLN A 243 16.17 -10.30 16.37
N ALA A 244 16.47 -9.18 15.71
CA ALA A 244 15.90 -7.88 16.05
C ALA A 244 14.39 -7.83 15.75
N ILE A 245 13.96 -8.36 14.60
CA ILE A 245 12.54 -8.48 14.24
C ILE A 245 11.82 -9.38 15.25
N ALA A 246 12.42 -10.50 15.63
CA ALA A 246 11.88 -11.38 16.67
C ALA A 246 11.76 -10.65 18.03
N TRP A 247 12.75 -9.84 18.40
CA TRP A 247 12.70 -9.00 19.60
C TRP A 247 11.54 -8.01 19.54
N LEU A 248 11.35 -7.31 18.41
CA LEU A 248 10.24 -6.38 18.22
C LEU A 248 8.89 -7.08 18.35
N ASN A 249 8.74 -8.24 17.70
CA ASN A 249 7.51 -9.03 17.77
C ASN A 249 7.22 -9.58 19.16
N LYS A 250 8.24 -9.76 20.01
CA LYS A 250 8.08 -10.27 21.37
C LYS A 250 7.85 -9.17 22.40
N TYR A 251 8.55 -8.03 22.30
CA TYR A 251 8.66 -7.07 23.39
C TYR A 251 8.21 -5.64 23.05
N ALA A 252 8.19 -5.24 21.78
CA ALA A 252 7.83 -3.87 21.41
C ALA A 252 6.32 -3.63 21.49
N LYS A 253 5.93 -2.36 21.69
CA LYS A 253 4.53 -1.93 21.66
C LYS A 253 4.36 -0.82 20.63
N THR A 254 3.35 -0.94 19.79
CA THR A 254 3.04 0.02 18.71
C THR A 254 2.56 1.39 19.21
N THR A 255 2.20 1.51 20.49
CA THR A 255 1.70 2.76 21.10
C THR A 255 2.54 3.24 22.30
N LYS A 256 3.64 2.56 22.62
CA LYS A 256 4.49 2.90 23.77
C LYS A 256 5.96 2.59 23.48
N ASN A 257 6.84 3.53 23.80
CA ASN A 257 8.29 3.29 23.80
C ASN A 257 8.68 2.46 25.04
N VAL A 258 8.87 1.15 24.90
CA VAL A 258 9.21 0.28 26.03
C VAL A 258 10.66 0.53 26.46
N GLY A 259 10.86 0.94 27.71
CA GLY A 259 12.18 1.25 28.27
C GLY A 259 12.72 2.63 27.87
N GLY A 260 11.91 3.49 27.25
CA GLY A 260 12.24 4.88 26.93
C GLY A 260 11.05 5.82 27.16
N THR A 261 11.24 7.11 26.92
CA THR A 261 10.23 8.16 27.22
C THR A 261 9.64 8.83 25.97
N THR A 262 10.41 8.93 24.89
CA THR A 262 9.99 9.65 23.68
C THR A 262 9.23 8.73 22.72
N LEU A 263 7.89 8.81 22.71
CA LEU A 263 7.05 8.00 21.82
C LEU A 263 7.23 8.39 20.33
N MET A 264 7.24 9.69 20.02
CA MET A 264 7.25 10.16 18.62
C MET A 264 8.52 9.78 17.87
N SER A 265 9.70 9.92 18.48
CA SER A 265 10.97 9.49 17.86
C SER A 265 11.03 7.97 17.69
N TYR A 266 10.43 7.21 18.62
CA TYR A 266 10.34 5.76 18.49
C TYR A 266 9.42 5.35 17.33
N LEU A 267 8.25 5.98 17.18
CA LEU A 267 7.35 5.70 16.05
C LEU A 267 8.04 6.00 14.71
N TYR A 268 8.79 7.10 14.63
CA TYR A 268 9.60 7.43 13.45
C TYR A 268 10.62 6.33 13.09
N GLY A 269 11.34 5.77 14.07
CA GLY A 269 12.26 4.65 13.84
C GLY A 269 11.54 3.34 13.52
N LEU A 270 10.41 3.09 14.19
CA LEU A 270 9.57 1.90 13.98
C LEU A 270 9.01 1.84 12.56
N GLU A 271 8.50 2.96 12.03
CA GLU A 271 8.00 3.06 10.66
C GLU A 271 9.09 2.69 9.65
N ARG A 272 10.29 3.26 9.77
CA ARG A 272 11.42 2.96 8.88
C ARG A 272 11.78 1.48 8.88
N ALA A 273 11.88 0.89 10.08
CA ALA A 273 12.22 -0.52 10.21
C ALA A 273 11.11 -1.41 9.64
N ALA A 274 9.84 -1.10 9.96
CA ALA A 274 8.70 -1.85 9.48
C ALA A 274 8.58 -1.79 7.95
N MET A 275 8.73 -0.62 7.35
CA MET A 275 8.66 -0.44 5.90
C MET A 275 9.84 -1.08 5.17
N SER A 276 11.06 -0.97 5.69
CA SER A 276 12.23 -1.63 5.10
C SER A 276 12.18 -3.16 5.18
N CYS A 277 11.48 -3.73 6.18
CA CYS A 277 11.27 -5.17 6.30
C CYS A 277 9.95 -5.66 5.68
N GLY A 278 9.13 -4.77 5.12
CA GLY A 278 7.78 -5.12 4.64
C GLY A 278 6.83 -5.62 5.73
N LEU A 279 7.04 -5.27 7.01
CA LEU A 279 6.19 -5.76 8.10
C LEU A 279 4.82 -5.10 8.05
N ALA A 280 3.75 -5.88 7.84
CA ALA A 280 2.38 -5.37 8.01
C ALA A 280 2.02 -5.15 9.49
N GLU A 281 2.57 -5.99 10.37
CA GLU A 281 2.28 -6.02 11.80
C GLU A 281 3.55 -6.14 12.64
N ILE A 282 3.51 -5.59 13.86
CA ILE A 282 4.52 -5.80 14.89
C ILE A 282 3.79 -6.20 16.16
N HIS A 283 4.26 -7.28 16.80
CA HIS A 283 3.61 -7.82 18.00
C HIS A 283 2.11 -8.14 17.77
N LYS A 284 1.79 -8.71 16.59
CA LYS A 284 0.42 -9.04 16.13
C LYS A 284 -0.54 -7.85 16.07
N ARG A 285 -0.01 -6.65 15.88
CA ARG A 285 -0.79 -5.41 15.76
C ARG A 285 -0.35 -4.64 14.54
N ASP A 286 -1.31 -4.05 13.84
CA ASP A 286 -1.05 -3.12 12.73
C ASP A 286 -0.34 -1.87 13.29
N TRP A 287 0.96 -1.81 13.07
CA TRP A 287 1.83 -0.78 13.64
C TRP A 287 1.45 0.62 13.18
N PHE A 288 0.96 0.76 11.94
CA PHE A 288 0.60 2.06 11.38
C PHE A 288 -0.73 2.53 11.96
N ARG A 289 -1.76 1.69 11.94
CA ARG A 289 -3.08 2.00 12.50
C ARG A 289 -2.99 2.38 13.98
N ASP A 290 -2.24 1.61 14.76
CA ASP A 290 -2.06 1.88 16.19
C ASP A 290 -1.26 3.17 16.43
N GLY A 291 -0.13 3.35 15.73
CA GLY A 291 0.70 4.54 15.86
C GLY A 291 -0.06 5.81 15.45
N ALA A 292 -0.83 5.73 14.36
CA ALA A 292 -1.67 6.82 13.89
C ALA A 292 -2.78 7.16 14.90
N LYS A 293 -3.45 6.15 15.47
CA LYS A 293 -4.43 6.37 16.54
C LYS A 293 -3.81 7.05 17.76
N ALA A 294 -2.60 6.65 18.16
CA ALA A 294 -1.88 7.27 19.27
C ALA A 294 -1.53 8.73 18.96
N ILE A 295 -1.06 9.03 17.74
CA ILE A 295 -0.76 10.38 17.28
C ILE A 295 -2.01 11.27 17.27
N ILE A 296 -3.10 10.80 16.66
CA ILE A 296 -4.35 11.56 16.58
C ILE A 296 -4.87 11.88 17.98
N SER A 297 -4.89 10.89 18.86
CA SER A 297 -5.36 11.08 20.24
C SER A 297 -4.49 12.07 21.04
N ALA A 298 -3.17 12.05 20.82
CA ALA A 298 -2.23 12.88 21.57
C ALA A 298 -2.08 14.29 21.00
N HIS A 299 -2.15 14.45 19.68
CA HIS A 299 -1.70 15.65 18.98
C HIS A 299 -2.79 16.33 18.14
N CYS A 300 -3.89 15.68 17.77
CA CYS A 300 -4.96 16.33 16.99
C CYS A 300 -6.09 16.81 17.91
N GLY A 301 -6.31 18.12 17.95
CA GLY A 301 -7.46 18.73 18.63
C GLY A 301 -8.65 18.91 17.69
N VAL A 302 -9.66 19.68 18.11
CA VAL A 302 -10.85 19.97 17.28
C VAL A 302 -10.51 20.89 16.11
N ARG A 303 -9.67 21.91 16.34
CA ARG A 303 -9.34 22.93 15.33
C ARG A 303 -7.87 22.99 14.93
N LYS A 304 -6.97 22.55 15.79
CA LYS A 304 -5.52 22.62 15.58
C LYS A 304 -4.79 21.49 16.29
N ALA A 305 -3.56 21.23 15.85
CA ALA A 305 -2.71 20.28 16.53
C ALA A 305 -2.11 20.87 17.83
N LYS A 306 -1.71 20.01 18.77
CA LYS A 306 -1.12 20.37 20.06
C LYS A 306 0.17 19.57 20.32
N GLY A 307 1.10 20.17 21.07
CA GLY A 307 2.41 19.58 21.37
C GLY A 307 3.57 20.39 20.81
N SER A 308 4.80 19.98 21.14
CA SER A 308 6.01 20.66 20.67
C SER A 308 6.22 20.47 19.16
N THR A 309 6.90 21.42 18.52
CA THR A 309 7.24 21.38 17.09
C THR A 309 8.01 20.10 16.73
N VAL A 310 8.91 19.64 17.60
CA VAL A 310 9.64 18.37 17.41
C VAL A 310 8.70 17.16 17.38
N ASN A 311 7.75 17.06 18.31
CA ASN A 311 6.81 15.93 18.34
C ASN A 311 5.86 15.96 17.15
N LEU A 312 5.36 17.15 16.78
CA LEU A 312 4.52 17.32 15.60
C LEU A 312 5.26 16.95 14.31
N SER A 313 6.54 17.29 14.20
CA SER A 313 7.36 16.95 13.03
C SER A 313 7.57 15.43 12.90
N PHE A 314 7.89 14.73 13.98
CA PHE A 314 7.98 13.27 13.98
C PHE A 314 6.63 12.60 13.69
N ALA A 315 5.54 13.13 14.26
CA ALA A 315 4.18 12.65 13.99
C ALA A 315 3.83 12.78 12.50
N LEU A 316 4.12 13.94 11.90
CA LEU A 316 3.89 14.19 10.48
C LEU A 316 4.71 13.22 9.61
N LEU A 317 6.01 13.04 9.91
CA LEU A 317 6.87 12.08 9.22
C LEU A 317 6.31 10.65 9.27
N PHE A 318 5.83 10.21 10.44
CA PHE A 318 5.23 8.89 10.62
C PHE A 318 3.93 8.74 9.81
N LEU A 319 3.01 9.70 9.92
CA LEU A 319 1.71 9.65 9.24
C LEU A 319 1.88 9.69 7.73
N SER A 320 2.66 10.64 7.20
CA SER A 320 2.85 10.80 5.75
C SER A 320 3.53 9.59 5.13
N ARG A 321 4.59 9.07 5.76
CA ARG A 321 5.35 7.95 5.20
C ARG A 321 4.66 6.61 5.39
N GLY A 322 4.01 6.37 6.53
CA GLY A 322 3.26 5.12 6.77
C GLY A 322 1.96 4.99 5.99
N ARG A 323 1.40 6.11 5.49
CA ARG A 323 0.18 6.17 4.66
C ARG A 323 0.40 5.75 3.21
N VAL A 324 1.65 5.74 2.72
CA VAL A 324 1.92 5.52 1.29
C VAL A 324 1.28 4.21 0.79
N PRO A 325 0.77 4.19 -0.45
CA PRO A 325 0.15 2.99 -1.01
C PRO A 325 1.09 1.79 -1.07
N ILE A 326 0.52 0.58 -1.01
CA ILE A 326 1.30 -0.66 -1.11
C ILE A 326 1.25 -1.14 -2.56
N ALA A 327 2.42 -1.20 -3.21
CA ALA A 327 2.55 -1.57 -4.60
C ALA A 327 2.32 -3.06 -4.84
N LEU A 328 2.83 -3.88 -3.91
CA LEU A 328 2.72 -5.33 -3.92
C LEU A 328 2.78 -5.90 -2.49
N CYS A 329 2.07 -7.01 -2.31
CA CYS A 329 2.25 -7.90 -1.17
C CYS A 329 3.05 -9.12 -1.63
N GLU A 330 4.05 -9.56 -0.87
CA GLU A 330 4.74 -10.84 -1.07
C GLU A 330 4.20 -11.89 -0.12
N LEU A 331 3.76 -13.04 -0.64
CA LEU A 331 3.43 -14.20 0.18
C LEU A 331 4.71 -14.96 0.55
N ALA A 332 5.07 -14.94 1.84
CA ALA A 332 6.21 -15.65 2.39
C ALA A 332 5.80 -16.66 3.49
N GLN A 333 6.71 -17.56 3.85
CA GLN A 333 6.49 -18.52 4.94
C GLN A 333 6.55 -17.86 6.33
N ASP A 334 7.50 -16.93 6.55
CA ASP A 334 7.71 -16.22 7.81
C ASP A 334 8.06 -14.75 7.56
N LYS A 335 7.43 -13.84 8.31
CA LYS A 335 7.71 -12.39 8.30
C LYS A 335 9.06 -12.04 8.95
N GLY A 336 9.66 -12.97 9.70
CA GLY A 336 10.93 -12.75 10.39
C GLY A 336 12.15 -12.83 9.48
N ILE A 337 12.04 -13.49 8.33
CA ILE A 337 13.14 -13.74 7.40
C ILE A 337 13.12 -12.67 6.31
N VAL A 338 14.19 -11.88 6.22
CA VAL A 338 14.35 -10.87 5.17
C VAL A 338 14.96 -11.55 3.93
N ASP A 339 14.36 -11.34 2.76
CA ASP A 339 14.94 -11.80 1.49
C ASP A 339 16.32 -11.14 1.28
N PRO A 340 17.42 -11.91 1.25
CA PRO A 340 18.77 -11.36 1.03
C PRO A 340 18.93 -10.62 -0.31
N LEU A 341 18.06 -10.89 -1.29
CA LEU A 341 18.04 -10.20 -2.58
C LEU A 341 17.12 -8.97 -2.58
N ARG A 342 16.31 -8.78 -1.52
CA ARG A 342 15.36 -7.67 -1.36
C ARG A 342 14.47 -7.49 -2.59
N THR A 343 13.99 -8.61 -3.14
CA THR A 343 13.36 -8.65 -4.47
C THR A 343 12.14 -7.73 -4.55
N SER A 344 11.22 -7.87 -3.59
CA SER A 344 9.99 -7.08 -3.50
C SER A 344 10.23 -5.60 -3.26
N GLU A 345 11.24 -5.26 -2.44
CA GLU A 345 11.65 -3.88 -2.22
C GLU A 345 12.24 -3.26 -3.48
N ILE A 346 13.11 -3.98 -4.19
CA ILE A 346 13.73 -3.50 -5.44
C ILE A 346 12.68 -3.29 -6.53
N ILE A 347 11.70 -4.20 -6.67
CA ILE A 347 10.57 -4.02 -7.59
C ILE A 347 9.84 -2.73 -7.25
N THR A 348 9.48 -2.55 -5.97
CA THR A 348 8.73 -1.40 -5.47
C THR A 348 9.49 -0.09 -5.65
N HIS A 349 10.80 -0.08 -5.40
CA HIS A 349 11.65 1.08 -5.61
C HIS A 349 11.69 1.49 -7.09
N ARG A 350 11.75 0.52 -8.01
CA ARG A 350 11.75 0.81 -9.46
C ARG A 350 10.41 1.36 -9.93
N ILE A 351 9.29 0.84 -9.42
CA ILE A 351 7.96 1.40 -9.70
C ILE A 351 7.87 2.82 -9.13
N SER A 352 8.35 3.03 -7.90
CA SER A 352 8.34 4.34 -7.26
C SER A 352 9.12 5.38 -8.09
N ASN A 353 10.30 5.01 -8.60
CA ASN A 353 11.09 5.88 -9.47
C ASN A 353 10.42 6.12 -10.82
N HIS A 354 9.79 5.10 -11.41
CA HIS A 354 9.11 5.21 -12.70
C HIS A 354 7.88 6.12 -12.63
N THR A 355 7.12 6.02 -11.55
CA THR A 355 5.85 6.76 -11.35
C THR A 355 6.04 8.06 -10.60
N GLU A 356 7.26 8.35 -10.12
CA GLU A 356 7.58 9.48 -9.25
C GLU A 356 6.71 9.52 -7.97
N ARG A 357 6.26 8.36 -7.51
CA ARG A 357 5.39 8.21 -6.33
C ARG A 357 6.04 7.34 -5.28
N ALA A 358 5.91 7.75 -4.02
CA ALA A 358 6.33 6.91 -2.91
C ALA A 358 5.38 5.72 -2.78
N LEU A 359 5.93 4.50 -2.87
CA LEU A 359 5.18 3.26 -2.68
C LEU A 359 5.89 2.36 -1.66
N ALA A 360 5.11 1.56 -0.95
CA ALA A 360 5.56 0.54 -0.02
C ALA A 360 5.36 -0.86 -0.58
N TRP A 361 5.95 -1.85 0.10
CA TRP A 361 5.68 -3.27 -0.11
C TRP A 361 5.42 -3.91 1.25
N GLN A 362 4.78 -5.08 1.25
CA GLN A 362 4.52 -5.82 2.47
C GLN A 362 4.74 -7.32 2.31
N ILE A 363 5.17 -7.98 3.38
CA ILE A 363 5.17 -9.42 3.52
C ILE A 363 3.89 -9.85 4.23
N VAL A 364 3.22 -10.83 3.63
CA VAL A 364 2.09 -11.54 4.21
C VAL A 364 2.38 -13.03 4.27
N THR A 365 1.72 -13.74 5.16
CA THR A 365 1.84 -15.20 5.32
C THR A 365 0.45 -15.83 5.31
N SER A 366 0.41 -17.16 5.37
CA SER A 366 -0.83 -17.92 5.54
C SER A 366 -1.58 -17.62 6.84
N LYS A 367 -0.95 -16.97 7.83
CA LYS A 367 -1.54 -16.64 9.13
C LYS A 367 -2.50 -15.45 9.06
N GLU A 368 -2.22 -14.46 8.21
CA GLU A 368 -3.04 -13.25 8.09
C GLU A 368 -4.37 -13.49 7.37
N GLN A 369 -5.32 -12.57 7.55
CA GLN A 369 -6.58 -12.59 6.84
C GLN A 369 -6.40 -12.14 5.38
N VAL A 370 -7.30 -12.59 4.49
CA VAL A 370 -7.26 -12.21 3.07
C VAL A 370 -7.37 -10.69 2.87
N ALA A 371 -8.08 -9.98 3.75
CA ALA A 371 -8.12 -8.52 3.74
C ALA A 371 -6.73 -7.86 3.88
N THR A 372 -5.80 -8.50 4.60
CA THR A 372 -4.40 -8.03 4.68
C THR A 372 -3.65 -8.29 3.39
N TRP A 373 -3.95 -9.37 2.67
CA TRP A 373 -3.35 -9.65 1.35
C TRP A 373 -3.83 -8.63 0.31
N LEU A 374 -5.10 -8.25 0.36
CA LEU A 374 -5.75 -7.25 -0.51
C LEU A 374 -5.39 -5.79 -0.17
N ALA A 375 -4.41 -5.57 0.70
CA ALA A 375 -3.81 -4.25 0.88
C ALA A 375 -3.10 -3.75 -0.39
N SER A 376 -2.86 -4.66 -1.35
CA SER A 376 -2.37 -4.40 -2.70
C SER A 376 -3.20 -5.22 -3.71
N PRO A 377 -3.40 -4.72 -4.95
CA PRO A 377 -4.05 -5.49 -6.02
C PRO A 377 -3.20 -6.68 -6.50
N LEU A 378 -1.90 -6.70 -6.18
CA LEU A 378 -0.94 -7.71 -6.59
C LEU A 378 -0.38 -8.48 -5.39
N LEU A 379 -0.45 -9.82 -5.48
CA LEU A 379 0.20 -10.78 -4.58
C LEU A 379 1.33 -11.50 -5.32
N PHE A 380 2.56 -11.15 -4.97
CA PHE A 380 3.78 -11.71 -5.52
C PHE A 380 4.20 -12.96 -4.75
N ILE A 381 4.62 -14.01 -5.48
CA ILE A 381 5.05 -15.28 -4.89
C ILE A 381 6.31 -15.76 -5.60
N GLN A 382 7.41 -15.87 -4.86
CA GLN A 382 8.68 -16.41 -5.35
C GLN A 382 9.09 -17.73 -4.68
N ASP A 383 8.45 -18.09 -3.57
CA ASP A 383 8.63 -19.37 -2.89
C ASP A 383 7.35 -20.19 -2.95
N VAL A 384 7.41 -21.34 -3.62
CA VAL A 384 6.26 -22.23 -3.78
C VAL A 384 5.74 -22.77 -2.45
N ASN A 385 6.62 -22.90 -1.44
CA ASN A 385 6.26 -23.39 -0.12
C ASN A 385 5.51 -22.36 0.72
N ALA A 386 5.51 -21.08 0.31
CA ALA A 386 4.71 -20.05 0.96
C ALA A 386 3.21 -20.21 0.66
N ILE A 387 2.84 -20.89 -0.43
CA ILE A 387 1.44 -21.13 -0.77
C ILE A 387 0.88 -22.20 0.20
N PRO A 388 -0.15 -21.88 1.00
CA PRO A 388 -0.73 -22.83 1.94
C PRO A 388 -1.25 -24.08 1.23
N LYS A 389 -1.23 -25.23 1.93
CA LYS A 389 -1.80 -26.49 1.40
C LYS A 389 -3.30 -26.34 1.18
N ASP A 390 -4.01 -25.77 2.15
CA ASP A 390 -5.39 -25.31 2.00
C ASP A 390 -5.41 -24.07 1.12
N LYS A 391 -6.05 -24.20 -0.05
CA LYS A 391 -6.13 -23.15 -1.07
C LYS A 391 -7.26 -22.16 -0.85
N THR A 392 -8.11 -22.34 0.17
CA THR A 392 -9.30 -21.50 0.42
C THR A 392 -8.98 -20.01 0.43
N LYS A 393 -7.93 -19.58 1.14
CA LYS A 393 -7.53 -18.16 1.19
C LYS A 393 -7.02 -17.63 -0.16
N VAL A 394 -6.32 -18.47 -0.92
CA VAL A 394 -5.79 -18.11 -2.25
C VAL A 394 -6.95 -17.94 -3.24
N THR A 395 -7.90 -18.86 -3.23
CA THR A 395 -9.14 -18.76 -4.01
C THR A 395 -9.95 -17.54 -3.63
N GLN A 396 -10.09 -17.26 -2.32
CA GLN A 396 -10.79 -16.07 -1.83
C GLN A 396 -10.10 -14.78 -2.30
N TYR A 397 -8.77 -14.69 -2.24
CA TYR A 397 -8.02 -13.53 -2.74
C TYR A 397 -8.29 -13.29 -4.23
N LEU A 398 -8.22 -14.34 -5.05
CA LEU A 398 -8.50 -14.25 -6.49
C LEU A 398 -9.94 -13.80 -6.76
N ASN A 399 -10.91 -14.34 -6.01
CA ASN A 399 -12.34 -14.02 -6.17
C ASN A 399 -12.70 -12.61 -5.68
N GLN A 400 -11.86 -12.01 -4.83
CA GLN A 400 -11.99 -10.63 -4.36
C GLN A 400 -11.22 -9.63 -5.23
N GLY A 401 -10.93 -9.97 -6.50
CA GLY A 401 -10.31 -9.03 -7.44
C GLY A 401 -8.78 -9.07 -7.51
N GLY A 402 -8.12 -9.79 -6.59
CA GLY A 402 -6.66 -9.84 -6.55
C GLY A 402 -6.03 -10.54 -7.77
N LEU A 403 -4.85 -10.06 -8.18
CA LEU A 403 -3.96 -10.70 -9.16
C LEU A 403 -2.82 -11.41 -8.44
N ILE A 404 -2.52 -12.66 -8.81
CA ILE A 404 -1.34 -13.39 -8.32
C ILE A 404 -0.25 -13.38 -9.38
N VAL A 405 0.98 -13.06 -8.97
CA VAL A 405 2.17 -13.11 -9.83
C VAL A 405 3.19 -14.05 -9.24
N MET A 406 3.49 -15.13 -9.96
CA MET A 406 4.43 -16.16 -9.53
C MET A 406 5.75 -16.01 -10.29
N LEU A 407 6.88 -15.97 -9.58
CA LEU A 407 8.22 -15.98 -10.19
C LEU A 407 8.87 -17.34 -9.95
N GLY A 408 9.07 -18.12 -11.02
CA GLY A 408 9.67 -19.45 -10.91
C GLY A 408 10.53 -19.82 -12.11
N SER A 409 11.47 -20.74 -11.91
CA SER A 409 12.24 -21.34 -13.00
C SER A 409 12.26 -22.86 -12.88
N LYS A 410 12.38 -23.55 -14.03
CA LYS A 410 12.50 -25.02 -14.11
C LYS A 410 11.43 -25.75 -13.27
N LYS A 411 11.83 -26.49 -12.23
CA LYS A 411 10.95 -27.27 -11.36
C LYS A 411 9.91 -26.39 -10.66
N ASN A 412 10.32 -25.26 -10.09
CA ASN A 412 9.40 -24.35 -9.38
C ASN A 412 8.33 -23.80 -10.33
N ALA A 413 8.70 -23.46 -11.57
CA ALA A 413 7.72 -22.99 -12.56
C ALA A 413 6.68 -24.08 -12.92
N LYS A 414 7.10 -25.36 -12.99
CA LYS A 414 6.17 -26.47 -13.22
C LYS A 414 5.21 -26.66 -12.04
N GLU A 415 5.73 -26.55 -10.82
CA GLU A 415 4.93 -26.69 -9.60
C GLU A 415 3.92 -25.54 -9.45
N PHE A 416 4.36 -24.29 -9.66
CA PHE A 416 3.46 -23.14 -9.73
C PHE A 416 2.38 -23.30 -10.80
N ALA A 417 2.73 -23.78 -11.99
CA ALA A 417 1.74 -24.02 -13.04
C ALA A 417 0.71 -25.07 -12.61
N SER A 418 1.14 -26.18 -11.98
CA SER A 418 0.22 -27.20 -11.45
C SER A 418 -0.70 -26.64 -10.36
N ILE A 419 -0.21 -25.74 -9.51
CA ILE A 419 -1.03 -25.07 -8.49
C ILE A 419 -2.04 -24.14 -9.16
N ALA A 420 -1.63 -23.38 -10.17
CA ALA A 420 -2.53 -22.49 -10.91
C ALA A 420 -3.63 -23.25 -11.66
N ASP A 421 -3.28 -24.37 -12.32
CA ASP A 421 -4.24 -25.26 -12.98
C ASP A 421 -5.28 -25.82 -11.97
N ALA A 422 -4.85 -26.16 -10.75
CA ALA A 422 -5.75 -26.63 -9.70
C ALA A 422 -6.63 -25.52 -9.09
N LEU A 423 -6.13 -24.28 -9.01
CA LEU A 423 -6.87 -23.12 -8.51
C LEU A 423 -7.94 -22.64 -9.50
N LEU A 424 -7.66 -22.76 -10.80
CA LEU A 424 -8.46 -22.21 -11.88
C LEU A 424 -8.72 -23.27 -12.98
N PRO A 425 -9.42 -24.38 -12.65
CA PRO A 425 -9.60 -25.51 -13.57
C PRO A 425 -10.37 -25.14 -14.85
N ASN A 426 -11.17 -24.08 -14.81
CA ASN A 426 -12.00 -23.61 -15.92
C ASN A 426 -11.34 -22.49 -16.74
N CYS A 427 -10.14 -22.03 -16.35
CA CYS A 427 -9.41 -20.99 -17.08
C CYS A 427 -8.48 -21.62 -18.12
N SER A 428 -8.53 -21.11 -19.35
CA SER A 428 -7.58 -21.53 -20.37
C SER A 428 -6.18 -21.02 -20.01
N ARG A 429 -5.23 -21.93 -19.79
CA ARG A 429 -3.81 -21.62 -19.67
C ARG A 429 -3.27 -21.18 -21.03
N LYS A 430 -2.92 -19.91 -21.17
CA LYS A 430 -2.33 -19.37 -22.40
C LYS A 430 -0.84 -19.10 -22.17
N LYS A 431 0.01 -19.54 -23.11
CA LYS A 431 1.33 -18.91 -23.27
C LYS A 431 1.08 -17.53 -23.86
N ASP A 432 1.80 -16.54 -23.37
CA ASP A 432 1.59 -15.16 -23.75
C ASP A 432 1.66 -14.91 -25.25
N ASP A 433 0.73 -14.08 -25.71
CA ASP A 433 0.80 -13.40 -26.98
C ASP A 433 1.82 -12.24 -26.84
N PRO A 434 2.72 -12.01 -27.82
CA PRO A 434 3.56 -10.82 -27.94
C PRO A 434 2.85 -9.45 -27.72
N THR A 435 1.52 -9.40 -27.77
CA THR A 435 0.71 -8.21 -27.52
C THR A 435 0.24 -8.02 -26.07
N HIS A 436 0.43 -9.03 -25.20
CA HIS A 436 -0.11 -9.00 -23.83
C HIS A 436 0.35 -7.76 -23.05
N TRP A 437 -0.56 -7.15 -22.28
CA TRP A 437 -0.28 -5.86 -21.62
C TRP A 437 0.93 -5.91 -20.67
N SER A 438 1.16 -7.04 -20.01
CA SER A 438 2.32 -7.23 -19.13
C SER A 438 3.67 -7.03 -19.84
N ILE A 439 3.75 -7.21 -21.15
CA ILE A 439 4.99 -7.05 -21.93
C ILE A 439 5.01 -5.79 -22.81
N SER A 440 3.96 -4.96 -22.76
CA SER A 440 3.80 -3.84 -23.70
C SER A 440 3.27 -2.53 -23.10
N ILE A 441 2.66 -2.54 -21.90
CA ILE A 441 1.92 -1.38 -21.34
C ILE A 441 2.78 -0.12 -21.12
N LEU A 442 3.97 -0.26 -20.55
CA LEU A 442 4.93 0.83 -20.33
C LEU A 442 6.22 0.57 -21.11
N TYR A 443 6.83 -0.60 -20.88
CA TYR A 443 7.98 -1.08 -21.63
C TYR A 443 7.55 -2.13 -22.65
N LYS A 444 8.00 -2.00 -23.91
CA LYS A 444 7.86 -3.06 -24.93
C LYS A 444 9.00 -4.06 -24.81
N ILE A 445 8.70 -5.26 -24.34
CA ILE A 445 9.69 -6.28 -23.99
C ILE A 445 9.65 -7.43 -25.00
N LYS A 446 10.78 -7.68 -25.68
CA LYS A 446 10.91 -8.76 -26.67
C LYS A 446 11.53 -10.02 -26.05
N ASN A 447 11.13 -11.20 -26.55
CA ASN A 447 11.71 -12.50 -26.20
C ASN A 447 11.67 -12.79 -24.69
N ILE A 448 10.55 -12.45 -24.06
CA ILE A 448 10.19 -12.88 -22.71
C ILE A 448 8.83 -13.56 -22.82
N HIS A 449 8.62 -14.60 -22.01
CA HIS A 449 7.37 -15.34 -22.00
C HIS A 449 6.79 -15.40 -20.60
N VAL A 450 5.51 -15.06 -20.48
CA VAL A 450 4.68 -15.33 -19.31
C VAL A 450 3.62 -16.39 -19.64
N THR A 451 3.17 -17.11 -18.62
CA THR A 451 1.99 -17.97 -18.74
C THR A 451 0.86 -17.34 -17.94
N VAL A 452 -0.31 -17.23 -18.54
CA VAL A 452 -1.46 -16.52 -17.97
C VAL A 452 -2.64 -17.46 -17.83
N TRP A 453 -3.29 -17.38 -16.67
CA TRP A 453 -4.63 -17.92 -16.44
C TRP A 453 -5.59 -16.74 -16.41
N ASN A 454 -6.35 -16.63 -17.49
CA ASN A 454 -7.36 -15.61 -17.72
C ASN A 454 -8.72 -16.31 -17.76
N ASP A 455 -9.72 -15.73 -17.09
CA ASP A 455 -11.06 -16.30 -16.94
C ASP A 455 -12.06 -15.79 -18.00
N GLY A 456 -11.58 -15.12 -19.04
CA GLY A 456 -12.39 -14.45 -20.06
C GLY A 456 -12.67 -12.99 -19.74
N ILE A 457 -12.44 -12.56 -18.50
CA ILE A 457 -12.70 -11.20 -18.00
C ILE A 457 -11.36 -10.52 -17.72
N ARG A 458 -10.56 -11.12 -16.83
CA ARG A 458 -9.25 -10.58 -16.45
C ARG A 458 -8.22 -11.66 -16.19
N ASP A 459 -6.97 -11.23 -16.15
CA ASP A 459 -5.90 -12.10 -15.69
C ASP A 459 -6.04 -12.34 -14.18
N ARG A 460 -6.01 -13.61 -13.80
CA ARG A 460 -6.13 -14.06 -12.40
C ARG A 460 -4.76 -14.47 -11.86
N ILE A 461 -3.97 -15.17 -12.67
CA ILE A 461 -2.61 -15.60 -12.33
C ILE A 461 -1.67 -15.35 -13.51
N ILE A 462 -0.51 -14.73 -13.24
CA ILE A 462 0.60 -14.60 -14.19
C ILE A 462 1.81 -15.34 -13.62
N LEU A 463 2.29 -16.36 -14.35
CA LEU A 463 3.56 -17.03 -14.07
C LEU A 463 4.66 -16.46 -14.95
N VAL A 464 5.65 -15.86 -14.29
CA VAL A 464 6.86 -15.29 -14.90
C VAL A 464 7.99 -16.31 -14.80
N ASN A 465 8.54 -16.71 -15.95
CA ASN A 465 9.69 -17.62 -15.98
C ASN A 465 10.99 -16.84 -15.71
N GLY A 466 11.60 -17.07 -14.55
CA GLY A 466 12.78 -16.33 -14.13
C GLY A 466 13.27 -16.68 -12.73
N ASN A 467 14.23 -15.89 -12.24
CA ASN A 467 14.66 -15.95 -10.84
C ASN A 467 14.97 -14.55 -10.32
N ALA A 468 14.89 -14.40 -9.00
CA ALA A 468 15.11 -13.15 -8.29
C ALA A 468 16.45 -12.49 -8.64
N LYS A 469 17.54 -13.27 -8.70
CA LYS A 469 18.88 -12.73 -9.03
C LYS A 469 18.92 -11.98 -10.36
N LYS A 470 18.31 -12.53 -11.41
CA LYS A 470 18.24 -11.87 -12.73
C LYS A 470 17.29 -10.68 -12.74
N LEU A 471 16.23 -10.72 -11.93
CA LEU A 471 15.29 -9.62 -11.79
C LEU A 471 15.98 -8.42 -11.14
N VAL A 472 16.68 -8.63 -10.03
CA VAL A 472 17.27 -7.54 -9.25
C VAL A 472 18.58 -7.01 -9.82
N SER A 473 19.27 -7.76 -10.69
CA SER A 473 20.60 -7.39 -11.19
C SER A 473 20.67 -6.06 -11.94
N SER A 474 19.61 -5.67 -12.63
CA SER A 474 19.55 -4.39 -13.35
C SER A 474 18.10 -3.95 -13.56
N GLU A 475 17.87 -2.65 -13.41
CA GLU A 475 16.60 -2.00 -13.76
C GLU A 475 16.24 -2.21 -15.24
N LYS A 476 17.26 -2.23 -16.12
CA LYS A 476 17.11 -2.43 -17.56
C LYS A 476 16.93 -3.91 -17.95
N SER A 477 16.96 -4.84 -16.99
CA SER A 477 16.72 -6.24 -17.29
C SER A 477 15.28 -6.44 -17.75
N LYS A 478 15.05 -7.38 -18.67
CA LYS A 478 13.71 -7.70 -19.18
C LYS A 478 12.75 -8.12 -18.06
N LEU A 479 13.23 -8.91 -17.09
CA LEU A 479 12.44 -9.33 -15.94
C LEU A 479 12.05 -8.14 -15.05
N SER A 480 12.98 -7.18 -14.85
CA SER A 480 12.69 -5.96 -14.11
C SER A 480 11.58 -5.15 -14.77
N GLN A 481 11.73 -4.84 -16.07
CA GLN A 481 10.74 -4.07 -16.82
C GLN A 481 9.38 -4.78 -16.89
N LEU A 482 9.39 -6.12 -17.00
CA LEU A 482 8.17 -6.94 -16.99
C LEU A 482 7.43 -6.78 -15.66
N LEU A 483 8.13 -6.85 -14.53
CA LEU A 483 7.47 -6.70 -13.23
C LEU A 483 6.99 -5.27 -12.98
N VAL A 484 7.68 -4.24 -13.49
CA VAL A 484 7.17 -2.86 -13.48
C VAL A 484 5.88 -2.75 -14.29
N ASN A 485 5.85 -3.28 -15.53
CA ASN A 485 4.63 -3.34 -16.34
C ASN A 485 3.48 -4.04 -15.60
N ILE A 486 3.74 -5.22 -15.01
CA ILE A 486 2.72 -6.01 -14.31
C ILE A 486 2.17 -5.25 -13.11
N CYS A 487 3.03 -4.68 -12.26
CA CYS A 487 2.57 -3.97 -11.07
C CYS A 487 1.81 -2.69 -11.41
N CYS A 488 2.29 -1.91 -12.39
CA CYS A 488 1.57 -0.72 -12.84
C CYS A 488 0.25 -1.11 -13.48
N GLY A 489 0.19 -2.11 -14.37
CA GLY A 489 -1.07 -2.53 -14.98
C GLY A 489 -2.07 -3.07 -13.95
N ALA A 490 -1.62 -3.88 -12.98
CA ALA A 490 -2.45 -4.36 -11.87
C ALA A 490 -3.05 -3.22 -11.05
N ALA A 491 -2.37 -2.07 -10.98
CA ALA A 491 -2.86 -0.86 -10.34
C ALA A 491 -3.52 0.13 -11.31
N GLU A 492 -3.84 -0.27 -12.54
CA GLU A 492 -4.36 0.63 -13.57
C GLU A 492 -3.50 1.90 -13.74
N LEU A 493 -2.20 1.66 -13.88
CA LEU A 493 -1.07 2.61 -13.97
C LEU A 493 -0.74 3.34 -12.68
N GLU A 494 -1.75 3.85 -11.99
CA GLU A 494 -1.56 4.83 -10.91
C GLU A 494 -2.60 4.74 -9.77
N HIS A 495 -3.52 3.79 -9.81
CA HIS A 495 -4.64 3.65 -8.87
C HIS A 495 -4.29 2.73 -7.68
N TRP A 496 -3.10 2.89 -7.08
CA TRP A 496 -2.81 2.25 -5.79
C TRP A 496 -3.54 2.98 -4.66
N LYS A 497 -4.18 2.19 -3.80
CA LYS A 497 -4.95 2.68 -2.65
C LYS A 497 -4.02 3.03 -1.48
N PRO A 498 -4.23 4.19 -0.81
CA PRO A 498 -3.46 4.52 0.38
C PRO A 498 -3.73 3.51 1.50
N ARG A 499 -2.80 3.41 2.46
CA ARG A 499 -2.99 2.51 3.60
C ARG A 499 -4.16 2.99 4.47
N LEU A 500 -4.96 2.04 4.97
CA LEU A 500 -6.21 2.31 5.67
C LEU A 500 -7.29 2.94 4.78
N TYR A 501 -7.13 2.87 3.45
CA TYR A 501 -8.20 3.15 2.52
C TYR A 501 -9.45 2.42 2.98
N THR A 502 -10.51 3.20 3.14
CA THR A 502 -11.81 2.65 3.51
C THR A 502 -12.69 2.75 2.27
N PRO A 503 -13.16 1.60 1.75
CA PRO A 503 -14.25 1.55 0.78
C PRO A 503 -15.38 2.52 1.12
N VAL A 504 -16.15 3.00 0.13
CA VAL A 504 -17.36 3.81 0.37
C VAL A 504 -18.23 3.09 1.42
N PRO A 505 -18.32 3.58 2.67
CA PRO A 505 -18.56 2.70 3.81
C PRO A 505 -20.03 2.69 4.21
N VAL A 506 -20.90 1.94 3.51
CA VAL A 506 -22.15 1.46 4.13
C VAL A 506 -22.57 0.14 3.48
N LYS A 507 -22.61 -0.94 4.27
CA LYS A 507 -23.38 -2.13 3.87
C LYS A 507 -24.84 -1.71 3.76
N SER A 508 -25.38 -1.73 2.54
CA SER A 508 -26.77 -1.40 2.30
C SER A 508 -27.67 -2.53 2.80
N LYS A 509 -28.76 -2.18 3.48
CA LYS A 509 -29.81 -3.14 3.85
C LYS A 509 -30.72 -3.50 2.67
N LYS A 510 -30.64 -2.73 1.58
CA LYS A 510 -31.42 -2.95 0.36
C LYS A 510 -31.02 -4.28 -0.29
N THR A 511 -31.98 -4.89 -0.99
CA THR A 511 -31.81 -6.23 -1.58
C THR A 511 -31.81 -6.16 -3.09
N ILE A 512 -30.76 -6.68 -3.71
CA ILE A 512 -30.65 -6.90 -5.16
C ILE A 512 -31.07 -8.35 -5.45
N TRP A 513 -31.88 -8.58 -6.48
CA TRP A 513 -32.14 -9.92 -6.99
C TRP A 513 -31.25 -10.18 -8.19
N ILE A 514 -30.54 -11.30 -8.21
CA ILE A 514 -29.68 -11.71 -9.32
C ILE A 514 -30.42 -12.81 -10.07
N ALA A 515 -30.64 -12.59 -11.36
CA ALA A 515 -31.31 -13.55 -12.22
C ALA A 515 -30.35 -14.70 -12.59
N GLU A 516 -30.70 -15.93 -12.20
CA GLU A 516 -30.01 -17.13 -12.67
C GLU A 516 -30.50 -17.45 -14.09
N HIS A 517 -29.55 -17.70 -14.99
CA HIS A 517 -29.81 -18.12 -16.37
C HIS A 517 -28.72 -19.08 -16.84
N ALA A 518 -28.80 -19.58 -18.08
CA ALA A 518 -27.87 -20.60 -18.58
C ALA A 518 -26.40 -20.11 -18.76
N GLY A 519 -26.15 -18.80 -18.69
CA GLY A 519 -24.85 -18.17 -18.88
C GLY A 519 -24.10 -17.83 -17.58
N ASN A 520 -23.18 -16.88 -17.67
CA ASN A 520 -22.17 -16.55 -16.65
C ASN A 520 -22.68 -15.54 -15.60
N TRP A 521 -23.93 -15.70 -15.15
CA TRP A 521 -24.62 -14.75 -14.27
C TRP A 521 -24.00 -14.57 -12.87
N ASN A 522 -23.25 -15.57 -12.38
CA ASN A 522 -22.64 -15.55 -11.04
C ASN A 522 -21.20 -15.04 -11.02
N THR A 523 -20.69 -14.58 -12.16
CA THR A 523 -19.31 -14.13 -12.28
C THR A 523 -19.07 -12.87 -11.45
N GLU A 524 -17.95 -12.84 -10.71
CA GLU A 524 -17.56 -11.73 -9.82
C GLU A 524 -18.65 -11.24 -8.85
N ILE A 525 -19.60 -12.12 -8.50
CA ILE A 525 -20.73 -11.83 -7.60
C ILE A 525 -20.31 -11.28 -6.23
N VAL A 526 -19.07 -11.53 -5.80
CA VAL A 526 -18.50 -11.03 -4.55
C VAL A 526 -18.44 -9.50 -4.52
N GLY A 527 -18.32 -8.82 -5.69
CA GLY A 527 -18.35 -7.36 -5.78
C GLY A 527 -19.68 -6.77 -5.28
N LEU A 528 -20.78 -7.51 -5.38
CA LEU A 528 -22.09 -7.09 -4.88
C LEU A 528 -22.24 -7.21 -3.36
N GLY A 529 -21.19 -7.66 -2.64
CA GLY A 529 -21.20 -7.88 -1.19
C GLY A 529 -21.49 -6.63 -0.34
N LYS A 530 -21.56 -5.44 -0.96
CA LYS A 530 -22.05 -4.20 -0.35
C LYS A 530 -23.55 -4.26 -0.05
N TRP A 531 -24.35 -4.93 -0.88
CA TRP A 531 -25.81 -5.09 -0.69
C TRP A 531 -26.15 -6.49 -0.20
N LYS A 532 -27.37 -6.66 0.32
CA LYS A 532 -27.94 -8.01 0.40
C LYS A 532 -28.28 -8.43 -1.02
N TYR A 533 -27.92 -9.64 -1.42
CA TYR A 533 -28.38 -10.18 -2.70
C TYR A 533 -29.04 -11.55 -2.50
N LYS A 534 -29.99 -11.84 -3.38
CA LYS A 534 -30.66 -13.14 -3.51
C LYS A 534 -30.57 -13.60 -4.95
N THR A 535 -30.49 -14.89 -5.17
CA THR A 535 -30.50 -15.48 -6.51
C THR A 535 -31.80 -16.26 -6.70
N ALA A 536 -32.30 -16.28 -7.93
CA ALA A 536 -33.40 -17.13 -8.35
C ALA A 536 -33.38 -17.29 -9.87
N PRO A 537 -33.82 -18.46 -10.41
CA PRO A 537 -34.07 -18.60 -11.84
C PRO A 537 -34.99 -17.50 -12.35
N ILE A 538 -34.62 -16.84 -13.45
CA ILE A 538 -35.31 -15.63 -13.93
C ILE A 538 -36.81 -15.86 -14.17
N GLU A 539 -37.17 -17.05 -14.62
CA GLU A 539 -38.55 -17.49 -14.85
C GLU A 539 -39.38 -17.57 -13.56
N GLN A 540 -38.72 -17.68 -12.40
CA GLN A 540 -39.36 -17.72 -11.08
C GLN A 540 -39.40 -16.34 -10.41
N ILE A 541 -38.72 -15.33 -10.98
CA ILE A 541 -38.72 -13.98 -10.45
C ILE A 541 -40.07 -13.31 -10.75
N LYS A 542 -40.75 -12.91 -9.66
CA LYS A 542 -41.92 -12.01 -9.67
C LYS A 542 -41.44 -10.55 -9.52
N LYS A 543 -42.37 -9.59 -9.38
CA LYS A 543 -42.03 -8.18 -9.11
C LYS A 543 -41.00 -8.02 -7.98
N LYS A 544 -39.86 -7.39 -8.28
CA LYS A 544 -38.82 -6.97 -7.32
C LYS A 544 -38.43 -5.52 -7.57
N ASN A 545 -37.84 -4.86 -6.57
CA ASN A 545 -37.35 -3.49 -6.74
C ASN A 545 -36.24 -3.44 -7.80
N LEU A 546 -35.19 -4.26 -7.65
CA LEU A 546 -34.11 -4.35 -8.62
C LEU A 546 -33.76 -5.82 -8.92
N VAL A 547 -33.76 -6.16 -10.21
CA VAL A 547 -33.26 -7.44 -10.74
C VAL A 547 -32.04 -7.17 -11.61
N LEU A 548 -30.89 -7.71 -11.24
CA LEU A 548 -29.65 -7.65 -11.99
C LEU A 548 -29.57 -8.88 -12.92
N VAL A 549 -29.39 -8.62 -14.21
CA VAL A 549 -29.13 -9.62 -15.25
C VAL A 549 -27.75 -9.33 -15.83
N SER A 550 -26.84 -10.30 -15.73
CA SER A 550 -25.45 -10.10 -16.14
C SER A 550 -24.98 -11.26 -17.00
N GLY A 551 -24.04 -11.00 -17.90
CA GLY A 551 -23.43 -12.02 -18.74
C GLY A 551 -22.11 -11.54 -19.31
N VAL A 552 -21.36 -12.47 -19.92
CA VAL A 552 -20.03 -12.20 -20.47
C VAL A 552 -20.07 -12.24 -22.00
N PHE A 553 -20.66 -13.28 -22.57
CA PHE A 553 -20.66 -13.51 -24.01
C PHE A 553 -22.00 -13.19 -24.67
N ALA A 554 -21.98 -12.72 -25.92
CA ALA A 554 -23.18 -12.49 -26.72
C ALA A 554 -24.07 -13.75 -26.86
N THR A 555 -23.49 -14.95 -26.84
CA THR A 555 -24.22 -16.22 -26.91
C THR A 555 -25.10 -16.48 -25.68
N GLU A 556 -24.87 -15.79 -24.57
CA GLU A 556 -25.70 -15.89 -23.36
C GLU A 556 -26.96 -15.02 -23.45
N ALA A 557 -26.98 -14.01 -24.34
CA ALA A 557 -28.10 -13.12 -24.57
C ALA A 557 -29.16 -13.81 -25.46
N THR A 558 -29.89 -14.79 -24.94
CA THR A 558 -30.87 -15.55 -25.74
C THR A 558 -32.22 -14.84 -25.88
N GLU A 559 -33.05 -15.26 -26.84
CA GLU A 559 -34.42 -14.72 -27.00
C GLU A 559 -35.30 -15.04 -25.79
N GLU A 560 -35.10 -16.22 -25.19
CA GLU A 560 -35.79 -16.62 -23.97
C GLU A 560 -35.43 -15.69 -22.82
N LEU A 561 -34.14 -15.33 -22.68
CA LEU A 561 -33.70 -14.39 -21.65
C LEU A 561 -34.30 -13.00 -21.85
N ALA A 562 -34.32 -12.49 -23.08
CA ALA A 562 -34.97 -11.22 -23.41
C ALA A 562 -36.47 -11.24 -23.08
N SER A 563 -37.16 -12.34 -23.42
CA SER A 563 -38.58 -12.53 -23.10
C SER A 563 -38.85 -12.52 -21.60
N GLU A 564 -38.00 -13.17 -20.81
CA GLU A 564 -38.11 -13.19 -19.35
C GLU A 564 -37.84 -11.82 -18.73
N ILE A 565 -36.87 -11.05 -19.25
CA ILE A 565 -36.64 -9.65 -18.86
C ILE A 565 -37.89 -8.80 -19.11
N ILE A 566 -38.47 -8.89 -20.31
CA ILE A 566 -39.70 -8.17 -20.66
C ILE A 566 -40.83 -8.55 -19.71
N ARG A 567 -40.97 -9.84 -19.38
CA ARG A 567 -42.01 -10.33 -18.45
C ARG A 567 -41.86 -9.73 -17.06
N ILE A 568 -40.66 -9.75 -16.47
CA ILE A 568 -40.44 -9.24 -15.12
C ILE A 568 -40.52 -7.71 -15.04
N ALA A 569 -40.10 -6.99 -16.10
CA ALA A 569 -40.24 -5.55 -16.22
C ALA A 569 -41.72 -5.17 -16.35
N SER A 570 -42.48 -5.88 -17.19
CA SER A 570 -43.93 -5.70 -17.34
C SER A 570 -44.70 -5.91 -16.02
N ALA A 571 -44.20 -6.81 -15.16
CA ALA A 571 -44.74 -7.03 -13.82
C ALA A 571 -44.43 -5.89 -12.83
N GLY A 572 -43.62 -4.91 -13.23
CA GLY A 572 -43.27 -3.71 -12.47
C GLY A 572 -41.93 -3.79 -11.74
N SER A 573 -40.98 -4.57 -12.24
CA SER A 573 -39.61 -4.59 -11.69
C SER A 573 -38.72 -3.61 -12.42
N THR A 574 -37.74 -3.03 -11.73
CA THR A 574 -36.57 -2.43 -12.37
C THR A 574 -35.57 -3.54 -12.69
N VAL A 575 -35.16 -3.64 -13.94
CA VAL A 575 -34.16 -4.62 -14.40
C VAL A 575 -32.92 -3.88 -14.84
N LEU A 576 -31.76 -4.23 -14.28
CA LEU A 576 -30.46 -3.73 -14.73
C LEU A 576 -29.74 -4.85 -15.49
N VAL A 577 -29.42 -4.58 -16.74
CA VAL A 577 -28.60 -5.46 -17.59
C VAL A 577 -27.17 -4.91 -17.64
N GLU A 578 -26.19 -5.74 -17.33
CA GLU A 578 -24.76 -5.37 -17.42
C GLU A 578 -23.96 -6.40 -18.23
N SER A 579 -22.89 -5.93 -18.87
CA SER A 579 -21.85 -6.79 -19.45
C SER A 579 -20.64 -6.90 -18.51
N ILE A 580 -20.22 -8.13 -18.20
CA ILE A 580 -19.03 -8.39 -17.36
C ILE A 580 -17.80 -8.63 -18.25
N GLY A 581 -16.61 -8.17 -17.83
CA GLY A 581 -15.35 -8.40 -18.53
C GLY A 581 -14.95 -7.34 -19.55
N GLY A 582 -15.66 -6.20 -19.54
CA GLY A 582 -15.34 -5.07 -20.41
C GLY A 582 -15.60 -5.30 -21.90
N GLN A 583 -16.33 -6.36 -22.25
CA GLN A 583 -16.88 -6.57 -23.59
C GLN A 583 -18.35 -6.16 -23.52
N ASP A 584 -18.76 -5.08 -24.18
CA ASP A 584 -20.13 -4.57 -24.16
C ASP A 584 -21.15 -5.51 -24.86
N VAL A 585 -20.67 -6.58 -25.48
CA VAL A 585 -21.41 -7.49 -26.35
C VAL A 585 -22.63 -8.17 -25.73
N PHE A 586 -22.64 -8.52 -24.45
CA PHE A 586 -23.79 -9.21 -23.84
C PHE A 586 -25.00 -8.27 -23.70
N ALA A 587 -24.79 -7.13 -23.03
CA ALA A 587 -25.83 -6.14 -22.79
C ALA A 587 -26.33 -5.50 -24.09
N SER A 588 -25.45 -5.22 -25.05
CA SER A 588 -25.86 -4.72 -26.37
C SER A 588 -26.70 -5.75 -27.14
N THR A 589 -26.33 -7.03 -27.11
CA THR A 589 -27.12 -8.08 -27.77
C THR A 589 -28.49 -8.27 -27.11
N LEU A 590 -28.57 -8.19 -25.78
CA LEU A 590 -29.85 -8.22 -25.07
C LEU A 590 -30.70 -6.98 -25.38
N GLN A 591 -30.10 -5.80 -25.48
CA GLN A 591 -30.79 -4.58 -25.89
C GLN A 591 -31.50 -4.79 -27.23
N ASP A 592 -30.79 -5.22 -28.26
CA ASP A 592 -31.34 -5.41 -29.62
C ASP A 592 -32.52 -6.41 -29.62
N LYS A 593 -32.41 -7.50 -28.85
CA LYS A 593 -33.45 -8.52 -28.71
C LYS A 593 -34.69 -8.00 -27.99
N ILE A 594 -34.50 -7.18 -26.95
CA ILE A 594 -35.60 -6.55 -26.22
C ILE A 594 -36.30 -5.51 -27.09
N GLU A 595 -35.56 -4.65 -27.79
CA GLU A 595 -36.11 -3.66 -28.72
C GLU A 595 -36.98 -4.32 -29.79
N THR A 596 -36.48 -5.42 -30.37
CA THR A 596 -37.20 -6.20 -31.38
C THR A 596 -38.45 -6.86 -30.80
N SER A 597 -38.32 -7.56 -29.66
CA SER A 597 -39.41 -8.34 -29.07
C SER A 597 -40.53 -7.49 -28.46
N ALA A 598 -40.19 -6.36 -27.85
CA ALA A 598 -41.15 -5.45 -27.21
C ALA A 598 -41.57 -4.28 -28.12
N THR A 599 -40.99 -4.15 -29.33
CA THR A 599 -41.24 -3.04 -30.26
C THR A 599 -41.08 -1.68 -29.58
N LEU A 600 -39.90 -1.45 -29.01
CA LEU A 600 -39.54 -0.22 -28.29
C LEU A 600 -38.13 0.24 -28.66
N SER A 601 -37.71 1.40 -28.16
CA SER A 601 -36.34 1.88 -28.29
C SER A 601 -35.82 2.37 -26.95
N PHE A 602 -34.57 2.07 -26.66
CA PHE A 602 -33.91 2.60 -25.47
C PHE A 602 -33.50 4.06 -25.65
N THR A 603 -33.56 4.83 -24.58
CA THR A 603 -33.13 6.24 -24.53
C THR A 603 -32.07 6.45 -23.46
N ILE A 604 -31.33 7.56 -23.52
CA ILE A 604 -30.33 7.87 -22.49
C ILE A 604 -31.05 8.12 -21.16
N ALA A 605 -30.61 7.44 -20.11
CA ALA A 605 -31.11 7.65 -18.76
C ALA A 605 -30.56 8.96 -18.18
N ASP A 606 -31.42 9.98 -18.09
CA ASP A 606 -31.06 11.31 -17.58
C ASP A 606 -30.45 11.27 -16.17
N SER A 607 -30.92 10.33 -15.33
CA SER A 607 -30.47 10.11 -13.95
C SER A 607 -28.99 9.76 -13.84
N PHE A 608 -28.33 9.36 -14.91
CA PHE A 608 -26.92 8.95 -14.91
C PHE A 608 -26.04 9.83 -15.79
N LYS A 609 -26.59 10.93 -16.35
CA LYS A 609 -25.81 11.83 -17.21
C LYS A 609 -24.60 12.43 -16.51
N HIS A 610 -24.61 12.61 -15.19
CA HIS A 610 -23.46 13.17 -14.45
C HIS A 610 -22.34 12.15 -14.17
N ILE A 611 -22.56 10.87 -14.44
CA ILE A 611 -21.61 9.79 -14.14
C ILE A 611 -20.62 9.63 -15.29
N TYR A 612 -19.45 10.28 -15.16
CA TYR A 612 -18.42 10.28 -16.20
C TYR A 612 -17.10 9.60 -15.80
N SER A 613 -17.01 9.05 -14.59
CA SER A 613 -15.76 8.46 -14.12
C SER A 613 -15.40 7.20 -14.92
N LYS A 614 -14.12 7.07 -15.29
CA LYS A 614 -13.59 5.96 -16.10
C LYS A 614 -12.42 5.31 -15.39
N ARG A 615 -12.30 4.00 -15.56
CA ARG A 615 -11.12 3.23 -15.15
C ARG A 615 -9.86 3.60 -15.92
N GLY A 616 -8.69 3.28 -15.36
CA GLY A 616 -7.40 3.67 -15.93
C GLY A 616 -7.15 3.09 -17.34
N TRP A 617 -7.64 1.88 -17.62
CA TRP A 617 -7.55 1.29 -18.96
C TRP A 617 -8.38 2.09 -19.99
N SER A 618 -9.63 2.40 -19.65
CA SER A 618 -10.54 3.17 -20.52
C SER A 618 -10.00 4.57 -20.76
N ALA A 619 -9.49 5.23 -19.71
CA ALA A 619 -8.87 6.54 -19.81
C ALA A 619 -7.63 6.54 -20.72
N ARG A 620 -6.71 5.57 -20.54
CA ARG A 620 -5.48 5.49 -21.35
C ARG A 620 -5.75 5.23 -22.82
N ASN A 621 -6.73 4.39 -23.13
CA ASN A 621 -7.08 4.05 -24.52
C ASN A 621 -8.11 5.02 -25.13
N ARG A 622 -8.51 6.08 -24.41
CA ARG A 622 -9.50 7.08 -24.84
C ARG A 622 -10.84 6.44 -25.24
N ILE A 623 -11.25 5.40 -24.51
CA ILE A 623 -12.53 4.74 -24.75
C ILE A 623 -13.63 5.60 -24.14
N GLU A 624 -14.66 5.89 -24.93
CA GLU A 624 -15.90 6.50 -24.45
C GLU A 624 -16.78 5.45 -23.80
N LEU A 625 -17.34 5.78 -22.63
CA LEU A 625 -18.33 4.90 -22.00
C LEU A 625 -19.65 5.20 -22.67
N ASN A 626 -20.31 4.15 -23.16
CA ASN A 626 -21.69 4.26 -23.61
C ASN A 626 -22.56 4.76 -22.45
N PRO A 627 -23.47 5.73 -22.68
CA PRO A 627 -24.37 6.17 -21.63
C PRO A 627 -25.24 5.00 -21.17
N THR A 628 -25.64 5.02 -19.89
CA THR A 628 -26.68 4.11 -19.40
C THR A 628 -27.97 4.39 -20.15
N LEU A 629 -28.57 3.35 -20.70
CA LEU A 629 -29.82 3.46 -21.44
C LEU A 629 -30.99 2.95 -20.59
N VAL A 630 -32.20 3.44 -20.86
CA VAL A 630 -33.44 3.03 -20.21
C VAL A 630 -34.60 2.90 -21.21
N ALA A 631 -35.45 1.91 -20.98
CA ALA A 631 -36.75 1.77 -21.62
C ALA A 631 -37.81 1.35 -20.59
N THR A 632 -38.97 2.02 -20.60
CA THR A 632 -40.11 1.64 -19.77
C THR A 632 -40.93 0.56 -20.48
N ILE A 633 -41.12 -0.57 -19.80
CA ILE A 633 -41.93 -1.70 -20.26
C ILE A 633 -43.14 -1.84 -19.32
N GLN A 634 -44.29 -1.33 -19.78
CA GLN A 634 -45.54 -1.28 -19.02
C GLN A 634 -45.40 -0.61 -17.64
N LYS A 635 -45.08 -1.37 -16.59
CA LYS A 635 -45.09 -0.93 -15.18
C LYS A 635 -43.69 -0.81 -14.57
N GLY A 636 -42.65 -1.19 -15.29
CA GLY A 636 -41.28 -1.20 -14.81
C GLY A 636 -40.31 -0.77 -15.90
N ASP A 637 -39.04 -0.70 -15.55
CA ASP A 637 -37.99 -0.16 -16.39
C ASP A 637 -36.88 -1.18 -16.61
N VAL A 638 -36.30 -1.17 -17.81
CA VAL A 638 -35.08 -1.90 -18.12
C VAL A 638 -33.97 -0.90 -18.34
N TYR A 639 -32.88 -1.05 -17.62
CA TYR A 639 -31.65 -0.27 -17.75
C TYR A 639 -30.56 -1.13 -18.39
N ILE A 640 -29.85 -0.57 -19.38
CA ILE A 640 -28.71 -1.21 -20.04
C ILE A 640 -27.43 -0.47 -19.66
N VAL A 641 -26.46 -1.18 -19.09
CA VAL A 641 -25.12 -0.69 -18.81
C VAL A 641 -24.11 -1.52 -19.60
N ASN A 642 -23.57 -0.91 -20.66
CA ASN A 642 -22.59 -1.55 -21.56
C ASN A 642 -21.16 -1.57 -20.98
N CYS A 643 -21.03 -1.76 -19.67
CA CYS A 643 -19.72 -1.89 -19.03
C CYS A 643 -19.78 -2.70 -17.73
N ASP A 644 -18.61 -3.06 -17.22
CA ASP A 644 -18.48 -3.98 -16.07
C ASP A 644 -18.57 -3.24 -14.74
N LEU A 645 -19.73 -3.33 -14.08
CA LEU A 645 -19.92 -2.78 -12.73
C LEU A 645 -19.33 -3.72 -11.67
N ARG A 646 -19.48 -5.05 -11.82
CA ARG A 646 -19.06 -6.02 -10.78
C ARG A 646 -17.57 -5.98 -10.50
N ASN A 647 -16.73 -5.89 -11.53
CA ASN A 647 -15.30 -5.79 -11.34
C ASN A 647 -14.92 -4.49 -10.64
N ALA A 648 -15.57 -3.38 -11.01
CA ALA A 648 -15.38 -2.11 -10.32
C ALA A 648 -15.75 -2.21 -8.82
N LEU A 649 -16.78 -2.99 -8.50
CA LEU A 649 -17.25 -3.24 -7.14
C LEU A 649 -16.40 -4.26 -6.34
N LEU A 650 -15.52 -5.01 -7.00
CA LEU A 650 -14.49 -5.80 -6.28
C LEU A 650 -13.44 -4.91 -5.62
N GLU A 651 -13.41 -3.62 -5.97
CA GLU A 651 -12.50 -2.65 -5.35
C GLU A 651 -11.01 -3.00 -5.53
N GLN A 652 -10.70 -3.83 -6.52
CA GLN A 652 -9.34 -4.10 -6.92
C GLN A 652 -9.16 -3.64 -8.36
N SER A 653 -8.09 -2.88 -8.58
CA SER A 653 -7.71 -2.46 -9.92
C SER A 653 -7.39 -3.68 -10.78
N SER A 654 -7.74 -3.60 -12.07
CA SER A 654 -7.48 -4.67 -13.01
C SER A 654 -7.31 -4.09 -14.41
N TRP A 655 -6.19 -4.42 -15.07
CA TRP A 655 -5.95 -3.93 -16.42
C TRP A 655 -6.85 -4.61 -17.44
N GLY A 656 -7.31 -3.85 -18.44
CA GLY A 656 -8.11 -4.38 -19.54
C GLY A 656 -9.61 -4.36 -19.33
N ILE A 657 -10.09 -3.93 -18.16
CA ILE A 657 -11.53 -3.85 -17.89
C ILE A 657 -12.09 -2.48 -18.29
N HIS A 658 -13.07 -2.52 -19.19
CA HIS A 658 -13.87 -1.36 -19.58
C HIS A 658 -14.96 -1.07 -18.55
N GLY A 659 -15.06 0.18 -18.10
CA GLY A 659 -16.15 0.59 -17.21
C GLY A 659 -15.85 1.77 -16.30
N HIS A 660 -16.77 1.94 -15.35
CA HIS A 660 -16.80 2.97 -14.33
C HIS A 660 -15.84 2.69 -13.16
N THR A 661 -15.53 3.72 -12.37
CA THR A 661 -14.87 3.52 -11.07
C THR A 661 -15.82 2.87 -10.07
N THR A 662 -15.29 2.39 -8.94
CA THR A 662 -16.10 1.83 -7.85
C THR A 662 -17.20 2.79 -7.39
N GLU A 663 -16.89 4.08 -7.24
CA GLU A 663 -17.82 5.10 -6.74
C GLU A 663 -19.02 5.25 -7.67
N SER A 664 -18.77 5.30 -8.97
CA SER A 664 -19.82 5.41 -9.98
C SER A 664 -20.64 4.12 -10.13
N ALA A 665 -20.01 2.94 -10.04
CA ALA A 665 -20.74 1.67 -10.02
C ALA A 665 -21.65 1.56 -8.79
N VAL A 666 -21.19 2.05 -7.64
CA VAL A 666 -21.98 2.18 -6.43
C VAL A 666 -23.17 3.11 -6.63
N GLU A 667 -22.94 4.29 -7.21
CA GLU A 667 -23.97 5.30 -7.45
C GLU A 667 -25.08 4.78 -8.36
N ILE A 668 -24.73 4.12 -9.48
CA ILE A 668 -25.70 3.51 -10.39
C ILE A 668 -26.63 2.55 -9.65
N ILE A 669 -26.06 1.62 -8.88
CA ILE A 669 -26.87 0.61 -8.16
C ILE A 669 -27.70 1.26 -7.05
N ASP A 670 -27.14 2.20 -6.29
CA ASP A 670 -27.86 2.82 -5.19
C ASP A 670 -29.03 3.69 -5.69
N THR A 671 -28.87 4.43 -6.80
CA THR A 671 -29.97 5.18 -7.46
C THR A 671 -31.10 4.26 -7.88
N LEU A 672 -30.81 3.14 -8.55
CA LEU A 672 -31.84 2.18 -9.00
C LEU A 672 -32.55 1.44 -7.85
N LEU A 673 -32.02 1.54 -6.63
CA LEU A 673 -32.62 0.99 -5.41
C LEU A 673 -33.37 2.05 -4.59
N GLU A 674 -33.38 3.33 -5.00
CA GLU A 674 -34.11 4.42 -4.33
C GLU A 674 -35.54 4.61 -4.83
N ASP A 675 -35.89 3.96 -5.93
CA ASP A 675 -37.20 4.04 -6.58
C ASP A 675 -38.18 2.90 -6.21
#